data_AF-A0AAF0IMY6-F1
#
_entry.id   AF-A0AAF0IMY6-F1
#
_cell.length_a   1.000
_cell.length_b   1.000
_cell.length_c   1.000
_cell.angle_alpha   90.00
_cell.angle_beta   90.00
_cell.angle_gamma   90.00
#
_symmetry.space_group_name_H-M   'P 1'
#
loop_
_entity.id
_entity.type
_entity.pdbx_description
1 polymer ?
#
loop_
_entity_poly.entity_id
_entity_poly.type
_entity_poly.pdbx_seq_one_letter_code
_entity_poly.pdbx_strand_id
1 'polypeptide(L)'
;MSNIARPVGNDEGPAPPIMINRDGELAQQVPAHGHSSKTTAFSPRMSADGSFMDNYAEDLSQYQNASFARNDVVSSGLPQEQQPLFGSQTSKFQPSQSMGGMTAYSEEPMQDMHGTYSSHSLNDRRYDVPSDSSHQPPPPQNPYPWMTMNDVKEPDDDLHDPTKKSHTHGAPQRALLNVGTLILLTLALLMLFAGYPILHHYTEGQEQEDRLAKLSNLKNNRPPIMPSNAPTDRLTAKRPAGFDTKYAMYVDPDTPFDAYTLQSTYSPNIVDGNGKEFKLVFSDEFNANGRTFYPGEDPFWEAVDLHYWQTNNFEWYDPAAVYTRDGALRVRLEQHPEHNLHFRGGMLQSWNKFCFRGGIVIASVQLPGYRNVPGLWPAFWLMGNLGRAGFGATLQGTWPYSHDACDVGTVMNQTLYNAEYPYGFPADTLNGGATMFNQKHNTRALSFLPGQKLSACTCKGDDHPGPWLSDENRYRGRAAPEIDVFEAQPTTDGGMQVSQSCQIAPYNWMYQIDYHNTTPVYSFYNNKNGINIYTGEVTQQSLSGVNKASQTAVQKNADSADPDGEVNGDDSSYATYSLEYKPGSDGYAAWTSAGKRAWELYPEAMRADDRVNVSARQFPSEPMYIIFNLGISNNFGSVEWDKLADGWPYEMSVDWVRVYQDPDLMDEDSIGCDTPGYPTKDYIERHKEAYTNANLTMWGYTREEGGYPAQWPKNKLYSKGCDTTADRSRPGDPDQPEVLAPIIASSSVTLGVYSWSASRNGGGELVITKQTPIPGEEGARSTLHATQNAKRSMVRAVPTPTP
;
A
#
# COMPACT_ATOMS: atom_id res chain seq x y z
N MET A 1 48.16 6.40 -42.48
CA MET A 1 49.56 6.90 -42.37
C MET A 1 49.74 7.32 -40.91
N SER A 2 50.28 6.40 -40.07
CA SER A 2 51.60 6.47 -39.39
C SER A 2 51.56 7.34 -38.11
N ASN A 3 51.92 6.96 -36.88
CA ASN A 3 52.66 5.84 -36.25
C ASN A 3 52.29 5.83 -34.74
N ILE A 4 51.95 4.69 -34.09
CA ILE A 4 52.79 3.81 -33.22
C ILE A 4 53.47 4.49 -32.01
N ALA A 5 53.06 4.14 -30.77
CA ALA A 5 53.89 3.41 -29.77
C ALA A 5 53.22 3.31 -28.36
N ARG A 6 53.13 2.08 -27.82
CA ARG A 6 53.15 1.77 -26.37
C ARG A 6 54.60 1.44 -25.95
N PRO A 7 54.95 1.46 -24.65
CA PRO A 7 55.21 0.18 -23.99
C PRO A 7 54.80 0.08 -22.49
N VAL A 8 54.91 -1.16 -22.01
CA VAL A 8 54.61 -1.77 -20.69
C VAL A 8 55.85 -1.73 -19.78
N GLY A 9 55.69 -1.80 -18.45
CA GLY A 9 56.76 -2.20 -17.50
C GLY A 9 56.40 -2.06 -16.00
N ASN A 10 56.78 -3.06 -15.19
CA ASN A 10 56.34 -3.38 -13.81
C ASN A 10 57.23 -2.80 -12.66
N ASP A 11 56.77 -3.06 -11.42
CA ASP A 11 57.51 -3.40 -10.17
C ASP A 11 57.70 -2.37 -9.01
N GLU A 12 57.09 -2.74 -7.87
CA GLU A 12 57.50 -2.76 -6.44
C GLU A 12 58.18 -1.58 -5.68
N GLY A 13 57.47 -1.09 -4.63
CA GLY A 13 57.97 -0.71 -3.27
C GLY A 13 58.73 0.61 -3.06
N PRO A 14 58.88 1.17 -1.81
CA PRO A 14 58.55 0.61 -0.48
C PRO A 14 57.78 1.56 0.50
N ALA A 15 57.40 1.00 1.66
CA ALA A 15 56.67 1.65 2.78
C ALA A 15 57.55 2.59 3.67
N PRO A 16 56.94 3.54 4.42
CA PRO A 16 57.64 4.33 5.46
C PRO A 16 57.40 3.83 6.92
N PRO A 17 58.24 4.25 7.89
CA PRO A 17 58.72 3.39 8.98
C PRO A 17 58.02 3.48 10.34
N ILE A 18 58.17 2.41 11.11
CA ILE A 18 57.83 2.24 12.53
C ILE A 18 58.96 2.79 13.41
N MET A 19 58.61 3.57 14.44
CA MET A 19 59.50 3.95 15.54
C MET A 19 59.04 3.28 16.83
N ILE A 20 59.90 2.44 17.41
CA ILE A 20 59.77 1.88 18.76
C ILE A 20 60.69 2.69 19.69
N ASN A 21 60.22 3.03 20.89
CA ASN A 21 61.10 3.22 22.03
C ASN A 21 60.57 2.48 23.27
N ARG A 22 61.54 1.94 24.01
CA ARG A 22 61.44 1.09 25.21
C ARG A 22 61.48 1.97 26.46
N ASP A 23 61.21 1.33 27.61
CA ASP A 23 61.15 1.85 28.99
C ASP A 23 59.71 2.29 29.35
N GLY A 24 58.96 1.72 30.28
CA GLY A 24 59.28 0.91 31.45
C GLY A 24 58.45 1.49 32.61
N GLU A 25 57.37 0.77 32.99
CA GLU A 25 56.48 1.00 34.14
C GLU A 25 55.59 2.27 34.17
N LEU A 26 54.29 2.06 34.45
CA LEU A 26 53.53 2.96 35.31
C LEU A 26 52.34 2.23 35.96
N ALA A 27 52.18 2.54 37.24
CA ALA A 27 51.41 1.83 38.24
C ALA A 27 49.91 2.18 38.24
N GLN A 28 49.16 1.26 38.83
CA GLN A 28 47.79 1.42 39.32
C GLN A 28 47.65 2.62 40.28
N GLN A 29 46.50 3.30 40.22
CA GLN A 29 45.72 3.57 41.43
C GLN A 29 44.23 3.76 41.11
N VAL A 30 43.44 2.84 41.64
CA VAL A 30 41.99 2.90 41.88
C VAL A 30 41.76 3.64 43.21
N PRO A 31 40.56 4.17 43.47
CA PRO A 31 39.92 3.79 44.72
C PRO A 31 38.52 3.23 44.52
N ALA A 32 38.32 2.10 45.19
CA ALA A 32 37.12 1.30 45.29
C ALA A 32 36.42 1.58 46.62
N HIS A 33 35.13 1.24 46.69
CA HIS A 33 34.48 0.40 47.73
C HIS A 33 32.95 0.62 47.65
N GLY A 34 32.07 -0.39 47.66
CA GLY A 34 32.25 -1.84 47.72
C GLY A 34 30.92 -2.56 47.97
N HIS A 35 30.91 -3.87 47.62
CA HIS A 35 30.08 -4.98 48.11
C HIS A 35 28.58 -5.03 47.71
N SER A 36 27.92 -6.17 47.45
CA SER A 36 28.28 -7.59 47.37
C SER A 36 27.04 -8.39 46.89
N SER A 37 27.28 -9.40 46.05
CA SER A 37 26.53 -10.65 45.83
C SER A 37 25.12 -10.67 45.20
N LYS A 38 25.05 -11.52 44.16
CA LYS A 38 24.01 -12.51 43.79
C LYS A 38 23.53 -12.37 42.36
N THR A 39 24.23 -13.13 41.51
CA THR A 39 23.74 -13.74 40.27
C THR A 39 22.30 -14.21 40.42
N THR A 40 21.40 -13.51 39.75
CA THR A 40 20.15 -14.06 39.24
C THR A 40 20.08 -13.63 37.79
N ALA A 41 20.25 -14.60 36.89
CA ALA A 41 19.99 -14.44 35.48
C ALA A 41 18.48 -14.19 35.31
N PHE A 42 18.11 -12.96 34.98
CA PHE A 42 16.80 -12.62 34.45
C PHE A 42 17.01 -12.19 33.01
N SER A 43 16.92 -13.17 32.10
CA SER A 43 16.67 -12.93 30.69
C SER A 43 15.18 -12.60 30.55
N PRO A 44 14.78 -11.43 30.02
CA PRO A 44 13.44 -11.28 29.51
C PRO A 44 13.36 -12.06 28.19
N ARG A 45 12.57 -13.13 28.20
CA ARG A 45 12.10 -13.82 27.00
C ARG A 45 11.34 -12.81 26.14
N MET A 46 11.88 -12.44 24.98
CA MET A 46 11.12 -11.81 23.92
C MET A 46 10.65 -12.91 22.97
N SER A 47 9.38 -13.26 23.12
CA SER A 47 8.65 -14.12 22.21
C SER A 47 8.30 -13.32 20.95
N ALA A 48 9.05 -13.56 19.87
CA ALA A 48 8.37 -13.83 18.61
C ALA A 48 7.85 -15.27 18.74
N ASP A 49 6.59 -15.46 19.12
CA ASP A 49 5.95 -16.76 19.03
C ASP A 49 4.68 -16.66 18.21
N GLY A 50 4.82 -17.11 16.96
CA GLY A 50 3.88 -18.03 16.36
C GLY A 50 4.57 -19.39 16.21
N SER A 51 4.98 -19.99 17.33
CA SER A 51 5.16 -21.43 17.57
C SER A 51 5.53 -22.35 16.38
N PHE A 52 6.82 -22.68 16.25
CA PHE A 52 7.32 -24.05 16.03
C PHE A 52 8.86 -24.03 16.15
N MET A 53 9.35 -23.88 17.38
CA MET A 53 10.74 -24.17 17.74
C MET A 53 10.72 -25.04 18.99
N ASP A 54 10.54 -26.33 18.78
CA ASP A 54 11.17 -27.36 19.58
C ASP A 54 11.43 -28.56 18.64
N ASN A 55 12.72 -28.91 18.56
CA ASN A 55 13.35 -29.94 17.71
C ASN A 55 13.59 -29.54 16.24
N TYR A 56 14.74 -28.94 15.95
CA TYR A 56 15.69 -29.30 14.88
C TYR A 56 16.84 -28.28 14.88
N ALA A 57 17.54 -28.19 16.02
CA ALA A 57 18.81 -27.49 16.14
C ALA A 57 19.94 -28.50 16.39
N GLU A 58 19.99 -29.56 15.58
CA GLU A 58 21.15 -30.45 15.47
C GLU A 58 21.21 -31.02 14.05
N ASP A 59 21.69 -30.22 13.07
CA ASP A 59 22.28 -30.81 11.85
C ASP A 59 23.27 -29.87 11.10
N LEU A 60 23.90 -28.92 11.80
CA LEU A 60 24.92 -28.02 11.23
C LEU A 60 26.35 -28.27 11.78
N SER A 61 26.63 -29.47 12.31
CA SER A 61 27.96 -29.80 12.85
C SER A 61 28.50 -31.20 12.51
N GLN A 62 28.01 -31.86 11.45
CA GLN A 62 28.59 -33.14 10.99
C GLN A 62 29.43 -32.98 9.70
N TYR A 63 30.48 -32.17 9.79
CA TYR A 63 31.73 -32.42 9.08
C TYR A 63 32.89 -31.92 9.94
N GLN A 64 33.11 -32.57 11.09
CA GLN A 64 34.46 -32.69 11.68
C GLN A 64 34.45 -33.67 12.88
N ASN A 65 35.12 -34.80 12.66
CA ASN A 65 35.79 -35.66 13.64
C ASN A 65 34.97 -36.57 14.58
N ALA A 66 35.25 -37.87 14.41
CA ALA A 66 34.84 -39.00 15.21
C ALA A 66 35.40 -38.98 16.65
N SER A 67 34.66 -39.53 17.62
CA SER A 67 35.01 -40.75 18.39
C SER A 67 34.25 -40.93 19.72
N PHE A 68 33.74 -42.16 19.92
CA PHE A 68 33.55 -42.93 21.17
C PHE A 68 32.62 -42.46 22.34
N ALA A 69 31.62 -43.32 22.61
CA ALA A 69 31.23 -43.92 23.90
C ALA A 69 29.86 -43.57 24.56
N ARG A 70 28.91 -44.51 24.38
CA ARG A 70 27.98 -45.19 25.31
C ARG A 70 27.21 -44.46 26.45
N ASN A 71 25.90 -44.75 26.41
CA ASN A 71 24.92 -45.10 27.45
C ASN A 71 24.01 -43.98 28.01
N ASP A 72 22.73 -44.06 27.61
CA ASP A 72 21.55 -43.56 28.34
C ASP A 72 20.69 -44.73 28.84
N VAL A 73 20.01 -44.52 29.97
CA VAL A 73 18.90 -45.36 30.47
C VAL A 73 17.83 -44.45 31.12
N VAL A 74 16.55 -44.85 30.92
CA VAL A 74 15.32 -44.59 31.72
C VAL A 74 14.62 -43.24 31.47
N SER A 75 13.29 -43.08 31.47
CA SER A 75 12.10 -43.87 31.10
C SER A 75 10.88 -42.93 31.15
N SER A 76 9.88 -43.25 30.35
CA SER A 76 8.47 -42.82 30.29
C SER A 76 7.72 -42.41 31.58
N GLY A 77 6.71 -41.54 31.42
CA GLY A 77 5.54 -41.44 32.29
C GLY A 77 4.43 -40.51 31.74
N LEU A 78 3.28 -41.09 31.36
CA LEU A 78 1.97 -40.41 31.20
C LEU A 78 1.29 -40.24 32.57
N PRO A 79 0.24 -39.40 32.71
CA PRO A 79 -1.10 -39.97 32.94
C PRO A 79 -2.33 -39.19 32.43
N GLN A 80 -3.47 -39.90 32.53
CA GLN A 80 -4.88 -39.72 32.17
C GLN A 80 -5.73 -38.67 32.95
N GLU A 81 -6.72 -38.10 32.25
CA GLU A 81 -8.20 -38.11 32.48
C GLU A 81 -8.85 -37.61 33.80
N GLN A 82 -9.86 -36.70 33.70
CA GLN A 82 -11.20 -36.77 34.36
C GLN A 82 -12.11 -35.54 34.05
N GLN A 83 -13.42 -35.77 33.83
CA GLN A 83 -14.53 -34.78 33.73
C GLN A 83 -15.58 -34.98 34.89
N PRO A 84 -16.82 -34.41 34.89
CA PRO A 84 -17.23 -33.09 35.45
C PRO A 84 -18.51 -33.16 36.37
N LEU A 85 -18.97 -32.06 37.02
CA LEU A 85 -20.32 -32.03 37.66
C LEU A 85 -20.91 -30.61 37.99
N PHE A 86 -22.13 -30.35 37.46
CA PHE A 86 -23.33 -29.57 37.95
C PHE A 86 -23.31 -28.02 38.10
N GLY A 87 -24.39 -27.25 37.84
CA GLY A 87 -25.80 -27.59 37.57
C GLY A 87 -26.69 -26.36 37.20
N SER A 88 -27.94 -26.62 36.78
CA SER A 88 -28.93 -25.61 36.34
C SER A 88 -30.22 -25.65 37.20
N GLN A 89 -30.92 -24.51 37.31
CA GLN A 89 -32.35 -24.43 37.68
C GLN A 89 -33.10 -23.39 36.84
N THR A 90 -34.43 -23.55 36.82
CA THR A 90 -35.41 -23.30 35.75
C THR A 90 -36.51 -22.27 36.09
N SER A 91 -37.15 -21.64 35.09
CA SER A 91 -38.63 -21.45 34.95
C SER A 91 -38.93 -20.72 33.60
N LYS A 92 -39.54 -21.32 32.56
CA LYS A 92 -40.96 -21.65 32.22
C LYS A 92 -41.95 -20.47 32.14
N PHE A 93 -42.41 -20.11 30.93
CA PHE A 93 -43.78 -20.33 30.40
C PHE A 93 -43.89 -19.94 28.89
N GLN A 94 -44.68 -20.71 28.12
CA GLN A 94 -44.93 -20.70 26.65
C GLN A 94 -46.36 -20.11 26.32
N PRO A 95 -46.99 -20.30 25.12
CA PRO A 95 -46.70 -19.81 23.75
C PRO A 95 -47.97 -19.32 22.96
N SER A 96 -47.81 -18.78 21.74
CA SER A 96 -48.66 -19.06 20.53
C SER A 96 -48.07 -18.31 19.31
N GLN A 97 -47.60 -18.99 18.25
CA GLN A 97 -48.32 -19.45 17.03
C GLN A 97 -48.95 -18.29 16.22
N SER A 98 -48.82 -18.13 14.90
CA SER A 98 -48.22 -18.95 13.82
C SER A 98 -48.27 -18.19 12.48
N MET A 99 -47.39 -18.56 11.53
CA MET A 99 -47.56 -18.62 10.05
C MET A 99 -47.85 -17.32 9.29
N GLY A 100 -47.27 -17.00 8.12
CA GLY A 100 -46.36 -17.65 7.16
C GLY A 100 -46.14 -16.63 6.01
N GLY A 101 -44.95 -16.57 5.40
CA GLY A 101 -44.69 -16.85 3.96
C GLY A 101 -45.54 -16.03 2.97
N MET A 102 -45.06 -15.42 1.88
CA MET A 102 -43.87 -15.55 1.04
C MET A 102 -44.04 -14.53 -0.11
N THR A 103 -42.93 -14.06 -0.72
CA THR A 103 -42.78 -13.67 -2.16
C THR A 103 -43.62 -12.50 -2.72
N ALA A 104 -43.36 -11.89 -3.87
CA ALA A 104 -42.18 -11.44 -4.60
C ALA A 104 -42.74 -10.62 -5.80
N TYR A 105 -42.09 -9.51 -6.16
CA TYR A 105 -42.18 -8.74 -7.42
C TYR A 105 -43.54 -8.27 -7.98
N SER A 106 -43.72 -6.95 -8.01
CA SER A 106 -43.58 -6.08 -9.21
C SER A 106 -44.45 -4.83 -9.04
N GLU A 107 -43.91 -3.64 -9.34
CA GLU A 107 -44.63 -2.50 -9.96
C GLU A 107 -43.72 -1.25 -10.05
N GLU A 108 -43.64 -0.66 -11.26
CA GLU A 108 -43.43 0.79 -11.46
C GLU A 108 -44.78 1.54 -11.25
N PRO A 109 -44.85 2.89 -11.34
CA PRO A 109 -44.19 3.87 -10.48
C PRO A 109 -45.16 4.97 -9.99
N MET A 110 -44.63 5.85 -9.12
CA MET A 110 -45.09 7.21 -8.77
C MET A 110 -46.41 7.32 -7.98
N GLN A 111 -46.53 8.11 -6.91
CA GLN A 111 -45.77 9.29 -6.50
C GLN A 111 -46.18 9.63 -5.05
N ASP A 112 -45.20 10.12 -4.28
CA ASP A 112 -45.29 11.21 -3.30
C ASP A 112 -46.33 11.19 -2.16
N MET A 113 -46.06 11.71 -0.97
CA MET A 113 -44.85 12.11 -0.26
C MET A 113 -45.35 12.42 1.17
N HIS A 114 -44.47 12.16 2.11
CA HIS A 114 -44.58 12.38 3.56
C HIS A 114 -45.11 13.75 4.01
N GLY A 115 -45.63 13.75 5.24
CA GLY A 115 -45.04 14.65 6.24
C GLY A 115 -45.97 15.11 7.36
N THR A 116 -45.85 14.49 8.54
CA THR A 116 -46.20 15.17 9.81
C THR A 116 -45.36 14.64 10.97
N TYR A 117 -44.53 15.52 11.53
CA TYR A 117 -44.08 15.62 12.93
C TYR A 117 -43.65 17.10 13.07
N SER A 118 -43.81 17.86 14.16
CA SER A 118 -44.24 17.67 15.55
C SER A 118 -44.34 19.09 16.16
N SER A 119 -45.00 19.29 17.32
CA SER A 119 -44.58 20.28 18.34
C SER A 119 -45.42 20.26 19.63
N HIS A 120 -44.73 20.12 20.77
CA HIS A 120 -44.82 20.81 22.09
C HIS A 120 -45.78 22.02 22.24
N SER A 121 -46.27 22.51 23.39
CA SER A 121 -46.19 22.24 24.85
C SER A 121 -47.08 23.26 25.62
N LEU A 122 -47.23 23.07 26.96
CA LEU A 122 -47.36 24.06 28.07
C LEU A 122 -48.70 24.25 28.85
N ASN A 123 -48.55 24.08 30.19
CA ASN A 123 -49.18 24.72 31.39
C ASN A 123 -50.70 24.52 31.66
N ASP A 124 -51.25 24.46 32.88
CA ASP A 124 -50.79 24.76 34.25
C ASP A 124 -51.72 24.13 35.33
N ARG A 125 -51.35 24.27 36.60
CA ARG A 125 -51.93 23.78 37.87
C ARG A 125 -53.12 24.60 38.46
N ARG A 126 -53.94 23.88 39.27
CA ARG A 126 -54.73 24.26 40.49
C ARG A 126 -56.00 25.14 40.39
N TYR A 127 -57.14 24.68 40.92
CA TYR A 127 -57.68 24.92 42.29
C TYR A 127 -59.09 24.30 42.46
N ASP A 128 -59.43 24.00 43.72
CA ASP A 128 -60.58 23.21 44.22
C ASP A 128 -61.82 24.06 44.64
N VAL A 129 -63.03 23.49 44.42
CA VAL A 129 -64.25 23.42 45.32
C VAL A 129 -65.15 24.69 45.49
N PRO A 130 -66.48 24.65 45.89
CA PRO A 130 -67.53 23.61 46.07
C PRO A 130 -68.96 23.89 45.45
N SER A 131 -69.87 22.89 45.59
CA SER A 131 -71.36 22.95 45.74
C SER A 131 -72.19 23.32 44.49
N ASP A 132 -73.36 22.75 44.18
CA ASP A 132 -74.41 22.09 44.96
C ASP A 132 -75.24 21.16 44.04
N SER A 133 -76.19 20.47 44.64
CA SER A 133 -76.79 19.17 44.39
C SER A 133 -77.97 19.07 43.39
N SER A 134 -78.16 17.81 42.96
CA SER A 134 -79.44 17.13 42.64
C SER A 134 -80.11 17.36 41.27
N HIS A 135 -80.08 16.34 40.41
CA HIS A 135 -81.28 15.57 39.97
C HIS A 135 -80.87 14.39 39.07
N GLN A 136 -81.49 13.23 39.29
CA GLN A 136 -81.29 11.96 38.58
C GLN A 136 -81.87 11.94 37.14
N PRO A 137 -81.43 11.00 36.27
CA PRO A 137 -81.54 11.12 34.80
C PRO A 137 -82.85 10.54 34.21
N PRO A 138 -83.32 11.04 33.05
CA PRO A 138 -84.35 10.38 32.23
C PRO A 138 -83.77 9.33 31.24
N PRO A 139 -84.62 8.50 30.62
CA PRO A 139 -84.33 7.15 30.06
C PRO A 139 -83.57 7.17 28.71
N PRO A 140 -83.06 6.02 28.21
CA PRO A 140 -81.97 5.98 27.24
C PRO A 140 -82.40 6.53 25.88
N GLN A 141 -81.72 7.59 25.43
CA GLN A 141 -81.79 8.04 24.05
C GLN A 141 -81.11 7.02 23.14
N ASN A 142 -81.83 6.64 22.09
CA ASN A 142 -81.36 5.79 21.01
C ASN A 142 -79.98 6.28 20.49
N PRO A 143 -78.91 5.49 20.60
CA PRO A 143 -77.55 5.92 20.23
C PRO A 143 -77.33 6.07 18.72
N TYR A 144 -78.35 5.78 17.88
CA TYR A 144 -78.26 5.94 16.43
C TYR A 144 -79.49 6.68 15.84
N PRO A 145 -79.61 8.01 16.02
CA PRO A 145 -80.70 8.81 15.44
C PRO A 145 -80.66 8.88 13.91
N TRP A 146 -79.49 8.63 13.32
CA TRP A 146 -79.23 8.72 11.87
C TRP A 146 -79.84 7.58 11.04
N MET A 147 -80.41 6.54 11.66
CA MET A 147 -81.10 5.45 10.93
C MET A 147 -82.60 5.70 10.72
N THR A 148 -83.17 6.76 11.30
CA THR A 148 -84.54 7.21 11.01
C THR A 148 -84.45 8.60 10.37
N MET A 149 -84.44 8.64 9.03
CA MET A 149 -84.48 9.86 8.20
C MET A 149 -85.74 10.68 8.48
N ASN A 150 -85.78 11.39 9.62
CA ASN A 150 -86.80 12.37 9.93
C ASN A 150 -86.09 13.71 10.00
N ASP A 151 -86.48 14.63 9.12
CA ASP A 151 -85.91 15.96 8.89
C ASP A 151 -85.73 16.77 10.19
N VAL A 152 -84.53 16.73 10.76
CA VAL A 152 -84.11 17.68 11.81
C VAL A 152 -83.24 18.73 11.14
N LYS A 153 -83.71 19.98 11.11
CA LYS A 153 -82.97 21.12 10.56
C LYS A 153 -81.83 21.48 11.50
N GLU A 154 -80.58 21.24 11.09
CA GLU A 154 -79.40 21.58 11.90
C GLU A 154 -79.08 23.09 11.78
N PRO A 155 -78.66 23.78 12.87
CA PRO A 155 -78.47 25.24 12.87
C PRO A 155 -77.28 25.76 12.04
N ASP A 156 -76.39 24.88 11.58
CA ASP A 156 -75.20 25.20 10.79
C ASP A 156 -75.30 24.72 9.32
N ASP A 157 -76.46 24.22 8.91
CA ASP A 157 -76.73 23.83 7.51
C ASP A 157 -77.12 25.04 6.62
N ASP A 158 -76.26 26.05 6.63
CA ASP A 158 -76.41 27.26 5.82
C ASP A 158 -76.07 27.02 4.33
N LEU A 159 -75.45 25.87 4.02
CA LEU A 159 -74.97 25.52 2.68
C LEU A 159 -76.04 24.81 1.83
N HIS A 160 -77.04 24.18 2.45
CA HIS A 160 -78.15 23.52 1.75
C HIS A 160 -79.48 24.32 1.75
N ASP A 161 -79.46 25.59 2.18
CA ASP A 161 -80.61 26.50 2.07
C ASP A 161 -80.63 27.24 0.70
N PRO A 162 -81.52 26.87 -0.25
CA PRO A 162 -81.57 27.47 -1.58
C PRO A 162 -82.08 28.92 -1.58
N THR A 163 -82.42 29.50 -0.43
CA THR A 163 -82.91 30.88 -0.30
C THR A 163 -81.83 31.91 0.05
N LYS A 164 -80.61 31.48 0.43
CA LYS A 164 -79.48 32.39 0.70
C LYS A 164 -78.63 32.62 -0.55
N LYS A 165 -78.34 33.90 -0.87
CA LYS A 165 -77.47 34.26 -2.02
C LYS A 165 -76.01 33.95 -1.71
N SER A 166 -75.36 33.16 -2.57
CA SER A 166 -73.92 32.87 -2.50
C SER A 166 -73.11 34.16 -2.68
N HIS A 167 -72.36 34.54 -1.65
CA HIS A 167 -71.39 35.64 -1.73
C HIS A 167 -70.05 35.12 -2.28
N THR A 168 -69.94 34.95 -3.60
CA THR A 168 -68.66 34.67 -4.26
C THR A 168 -67.94 35.98 -4.57
N HIS A 169 -67.27 36.56 -3.58
CA HIS A 169 -66.19 37.52 -3.83
C HIS A 169 -64.91 36.72 -4.14
N GLY A 170 -64.63 36.49 -5.42
CA GLY A 170 -63.34 35.93 -5.85
C GLY A 170 -62.21 36.84 -5.38
N ALA A 171 -61.28 36.32 -4.58
CA ALA A 171 -60.15 37.07 -4.05
C ALA A 171 -59.00 37.10 -5.09
N PRO A 172 -58.84 38.16 -5.89
CA PRO A 172 -57.85 38.19 -6.97
C PRO A 172 -56.41 38.10 -6.46
N GLN A 173 -56.16 38.44 -5.19
CA GLN A 173 -54.85 38.37 -4.55
C GLN A 173 -54.32 36.93 -4.45
N ARG A 174 -55.18 35.94 -4.15
CA ARG A 174 -54.77 34.53 -4.11
C ARG A 174 -54.44 34.00 -5.49
N ALA A 175 -55.23 34.39 -6.50
CA ALA A 175 -54.95 34.04 -7.89
C ALA A 175 -53.64 34.67 -8.37
N LEU A 176 -53.39 35.95 -8.05
CA LEU A 176 -52.15 36.64 -8.42
C LEU A 176 -50.92 36.04 -7.75
N LEU A 177 -51.01 35.70 -6.46
CA LEU A 177 -49.94 35.03 -5.72
C LEU A 177 -49.65 33.63 -6.27
N ASN A 178 -50.68 32.82 -6.53
CA ASN A 178 -50.49 31.47 -7.06
C ASN A 178 -49.90 31.49 -8.47
N VAL A 179 -50.40 32.37 -9.35
CA VAL A 179 -49.86 32.52 -10.71
C VAL A 179 -48.46 33.12 -10.68
N GLY A 180 -48.19 34.08 -9.80
CA GLY A 180 -46.86 34.66 -9.60
C GLY A 180 -45.83 33.63 -9.14
N THR A 181 -46.19 32.79 -8.17
CA THR A 181 -45.34 31.68 -7.70
C THR A 181 -45.10 30.66 -8.82
N LEU A 182 -46.12 30.30 -9.60
CA LEU A 182 -45.97 29.40 -10.75
C LEU A 182 -45.02 29.98 -11.81
N ILE A 183 -45.11 31.26 -12.12
CA ILE A 183 -44.20 31.93 -13.07
C ILE A 183 -42.77 31.92 -12.53
N LEU A 184 -42.57 32.27 -11.26
CA LEU A 184 -41.24 32.25 -10.63
C LEU A 184 -40.63 30.85 -10.63
N LEU A 185 -41.43 29.83 -10.32
CA LEU A 185 -40.99 28.44 -10.29
C LEU A 185 -40.68 27.93 -11.70
N THR A 186 -41.48 28.33 -12.69
CA THR A 186 -41.21 28.02 -14.12
C THR A 186 -39.94 28.71 -14.61
N LEU A 187 -39.73 29.98 -14.27
CA LEU A 187 -38.51 30.71 -14.61
C LEU A 187 -37.27 30.15 -13.91
N ALA A 188 -37.40 29.72 -12.65
CA ALA A 188 -36.34 29.05 -11.92
C ALA A 188 -35.97 27.71 -12.56
N LEU A 189 -36.97 26.91 -12.97
CA LEU A 189 -36.75 25.65 -13.70
C LEU A 189 -36.13 25.90 -15.08
N LEU A 190 -36.61 26.91 -15.83
CA LEU A 190 -36.00 27.29 -17.11
C LEU A 190 -34.57 27.79 -16.93
N MET A 191 -34.27 28.55 -15.89
CA MET A 191 -32.91 28.95 -15.58
C MET A 191 -32.05 27.76 -15.16
N LEU A 192 -32.58 26.78 -14.41
CA LEU A 192 -31.83 25.60 -14.01
C LEU A 192 -31.53 24.65 -15.18
N PHE A 193 -32.50 24.40 -16.05
CA PHE A 193 -32.40 23.37 -17.10
C PHE A 193 -32.03 23.90 -18.50
N ALA A 194 -32.25 25.20 -18.79
CA ALA A 194 -31.89 25.80 -20.07
C ALA A 194 -30.93 26.98 -19.92
N GLY A 195 -31.19 27.89 -18.98
CA GLY A 195 -30.36 29.08 -18.76
C GLY A 195 -28.95 28.75 -18.26
N TYR A 196 -28.83 27.87 -17.28
CA TYR A 196 -27.56 27.48 -16.66
C TYR A 196 -26.66 26.75 -17.64
N PRO A 197 -27.10 25.71 -18.39
CA PRO A 197 -26.26 25.08 -19.40
C PRO A 197 -25.77 26.04 -20.50
N ILE A 198 -26.62 26.97 -20.96
CA ILE A 198 -26.25 27.97 -21.98
C ILE A 198 -25.24 28.98 -21.44
N LEU A 199 -25.48 29.50 -20.24
CA LEU A 199 -24.59 30.45 -19.57
C LEU A 199 -23.24 29.79 -19.28
N HIS A 200 -23.26 28.59 -18.70
CA HIS A 200 -22.09 27.76 -18.40
C HIS A 200 -21.24 27.51 -19.65
N HIS A 201 -21.86 27.13 -20.78
CA HIS A 201 -21.15 26.90 -22.02
C HIS A 201 -20.42 28.15 -22.55
N TYR A 202 -21.03 29.33 -22.42
CA TYR A 202 -20.42 30.59 -22.88
C TYR A 202 -19.35 31.12 -21.92
N THR A 203 -19.53 30.97 -20.61
CA THR A 203 -18.53 31.39 -19.61
C THR A 203 -17.32 30.46 -19.62
N GLU A 204 -17.50 29.16 -19.78
CA GLU A 204 -16.39 28.20 -19.86
C GLU A 204 -15.48 28.43 -21.07
N GLY A 205 -16.05 28.79 -22.22
CA GLY A 205 -15.26 29.02 -23.44
C GLY A 205 -14.26 30.17 -23.28
N GLN A 206 -14.68 31.28 -22.66
CA GLN A 206 -13.78 32.42 -22.41
C GLN A 206 -12.76 32.13 -21.31
N GLU A 207 -13.16 31.44 -20.24
CA GLU A 207 -12.24 31.03 -19.18
C GLU A 207 -11.19 30.01 -19.68
N GLN A 208 -11.57 29.09 -20.57
CA GLN A 208 -10.62 28.16 -21.19
C GLN A 208 -9.59 28.88 -22.08
N GLU A 209 -10.00 29.84 -22.91
CA GLU A 209 -9.08 30.59 -23.76
C GLU A 209 -8.08 31.42 -22.95
N ASP A 210 -8.53 32.12 -21.90
CA ASP A 210 -7.66 32.89 -21.01
C ASP A 210 -6.70 31.99 -20.21
N ARG A 211 -7.15 30.79 -19.81
CA ARG A 211 -6.31 29.80 -19.13
C ARG A 211 -5.27 29.21 -20.08
N LEU A 212 -5.65 28.85 -21.31
CA LEU A 212 -4.73 28.36 -22.34
C LEU A 212 -3.68 29.43 -22.71
N ALA A 213 -4.07 30.71 -22.74
CA ALA A 213 -3.14 31.82 -22.95
C ALA A 213 -2.14 31.95 -21.78
N LYS A 214 -2.57 31.86 -20.52
CA LYS A 214 -1.66 31.83 -19.35
C LYS A 214 -0.73 30.61 -19.37
N LEU A 215 -1.24 29.46 -19.79
CA LEU A 215 -0.50 28.20 -19.93
C LEU A 215 0.56 28.25 -21.03
N SER A 216 0.28 28.90 -22.16
CA SER A 216 1.23 29.05 -23.28
C SER A 216 2.50 29.84 -22.91
N ASN A 217 2.49 30.59 -21.81
CA ASN A 217 3.62 31.35 -21.29
C ASN A 217 4.50 30.56 -20.29
N LEU A 218 4.14 29.32 -19.96
CA LEU A 218 4.97 28.45 -19.11
C LEU A 218 6.29 28.12 -19.82
N LYS A 219 7.40 28.58 -19.24
CA LYS A 219 8.77 28.22 -19.66
C LYS A 219 9.19 26.84 -19.15
N ASN A 220 8.27 25.88 -19.14
CA ASN A 220 8.55 24.51 -18.74
C ASN A 220 8.41 23.61 -19.97
N ASN A 221 9.47 22.87 -20.30
CA ASN A 221 9.47 21.93 -21.42
C ASN A 221 8.50 20.74 -21.18
N ARG A 222 8.08 20.51 -19.93
CA ARG A 222 7.11 19.47 -19.54
C ARG A 222 6.15 19.97 -18.45
N PRO A 223 5.12 20.75 -18.78
CA PRO A 223 4.12 21.15 -17.79
C PRO A 223 3.36 19.92 -17.25
N PRO A 224 2.84 19.98 -16.01
CA PRO A 224 1.97 18.92 -15.50
C PRO A 224 0.71 18.76 -16.35
N ILE A 225 0.01 17.64 -16.20
CA ILE A 225 -1.30 17.45 -16.81
C ILE A 225 -2.26 18.47 -16.18
N MET A 226 -2.89 19.28 -17.01
CA MET A 226 -3.73 20.39 -16.58
C MET A 226 -5.21 20.06 -16.81
N PRO A 227 -5.92 19.48 -15.84
CA PRO A 227 -7.37 19.36 -15.92
C PRO A 227 -8.04 20.74 -15.96
N SER A 228 -9.29 20.78 -16.40
CA SER A 228 -10.05 22.03 -16.55
C SER A 228 -10.20 22.81 -15.24
N ASN A 229 -10.07 22.16 -14.09
CA ASN A 229 -10.14 22.77 -12.75
C ASN A 229 -8.77 23.06 -12.13
N ALA A 230 -7.65 22.83 -12.84
CA ALA A 230 -6.32 23.00 -12.27
C ALA A 230 -6.06 24.43 -11.75
N PRO A 231 -5.47 24.58 -10.55
CA PRO A 231 -5.32 25.87 -9.89
C PRO A 231 -4.29 26.75 -10.63
N THR A 232 -4.76 27.73 -11.40
CA THR A 232 -3.87 28.63 -12.15
C THR A 232 -3.13 29.64 -11.28
N ASP A 233 -3.59 29.84 -10.05
CA ASP A 233 -2.98 30.77 -9.10
C ASP A 233 -1.55 30.38 -8.72
N ARG A 234 -1.21 29.08 -8.88
CA ARG A 234 0.16 28.55 -8.77
C ARG A 234 1.16 29.27 -9.67
N LEU A 235 0.74 29.73 -10.84
CA LEU A 235 1.59 30.42 -11.82
C LEU A 235 1.93 31.85 -11.41
N THR A 236 1.07 32.49 -10.63
CA THR A 236 1.17 33.91 -10.27
C THR A 236 1.48 34.15 -8.79
N ALA A 237 1.60 33.07 -8.01
CA ALA A 237 1.93 33.12 -6.59
C ALA A 237 3.26 33.84 -6.33
N LYS A 238 3.34 34.56 -5.21
CA LYS A 238 4.60 35.20 -4.77
C LYS A 238 5.60 34.14 -4.36
N ARG A 239 6.86 34.31 -4.78
CA ARG A 239 7.96 33.38 -4.51
C ARG A 239 9.17 34.12 -3.95
N PRO A 240 10.07 33.45 -3.20
CA PRO A 240 11.33 34.04 -2.79
C PRO A 240 12.18 34.49 -3.99
N ALA A 241 13.06 35.47 -3.75
CA ALA A 241 14.03 35.88 -4.75
C ALA A 241 14.93 34.70 -5.15
N GLY A 242 15.14 34.52 -6.46
CA GLY A 242 15.95 33.41 -6.99
C GLY A 242 15.22 32.09 -7.16
N PHE A 243 13.91 32.01 -6.91
CA PHE A 243 13.10 30.85 -7.24
C PHE A 243 13.08 30.60 -8.77
N ASP A 244 13.31 29.36 -9.17
CA ASP A 244 13.25 28.98 -10.57
C ASP A 244 11.79 28.85 -11.02
N THR A 245 11.33 29.84 -11.78
CA THR A 245 9.95 29.96 -12.27
C THR A 245 9.48 28.77 -13.11
N LYS A 246 10.37 27.89 -13.61
CA LYS A 246 9.95 26.67 -14.30
C LYS A 246 9.19 25.70 -13.40
N TYR A 247 9.42 25.76 -12.08
CA TYR A 247 8.72 24.96 -11.09
C TYR A 247 7.48 25.66 -10.51
N ALA A 248 7.10 26.84 -11.00
CA ALA A 248 6.00 27.62 -10.43
C ALA A 248 4.69 26.83 -10.33
N MET A 249 4.43 25.92 -11.27
CA MET A 249 3.23 25.10 -11.23
C MET A 249 3.30 23.96 -10.22
N TYR A 250 4.48 23.42 -9.97
CA TYR A 250 4.69 22.26 -9.08
C TYR A 250 4.73 22.63 -7.61
N VAL A 251 5.03 23.88 -7.29
CA VAL A 251 5.11 24.34 -5.90
C VAL A 251 3.78 24.94 -5.49
N ASP A 252 3.24 24.54 -4.34
CA ASP A 252 2.04 25.11 -3.76
C ASP A 252 2.23 26.62 -3.44
N PRO A 253 1.24 27.50 -3.69
CA PRO A 253 1.27 28.90 -3.27
C PRO A 253 1.36 29.09 -1.76
N ASP A 254 0.82 28.15 -0.99
CA ASP A 254 0.75 28.23 0.47
C ASP A 254 2.04 27.72 1.14
N THR A 255 3.00 27.20 0.36
CA THR A 255 4.28 26.75 0.92
C THR A 255 5.03 27.94 1.55
N PRO A 256 5.41 27.83 2.84
CA PRO A 256 6.05 28.93 3.55
C PRO A 256 7.47 29.19 3.01
N PHE A 257 7.92 30.44 3.08
CA PHE A 257 9.17 30.87 2.43
C PHE A 257 10.45 30.21 2.98
N ASP A 258 10.44 29.80 4.25
CA ASP A 258 11.53 29.06 4.88
C ASP A 258 11.62 27.59 4.42
N ALA A 259 10.54 27.05 3.85
CA ALA A 259 10.50 25.69 3.30
C ALA A 259 11.02 25.57 1.85
N TYR A 260 11.51 26.65 1.23
CA TYR A 260 12.05 26.60 -0.15
C TYR A 260 13.43 25.96 -0.26
N THR A 261 14.07 25.70 0.88
CA THR A 261 15.38 25.06 0.98
C THR A 261 15.35 24.03 2.09
N LEU A 262 16.10 22.94 1.92
CA LEU A 262 16.28 21.92 2.95
C LEU A 262 17.73 21.45 2.97
N GLN A 263 18.27 21.16 4.15
CA GLN A 263 19.63 20.65 4.29
C GLN A 263 19.64 19.12 4.17
N SER A 264 20.65 18.60 3.48
CA SER A 264 20.93 17.16 3.38
C SER A 264 21.14 16.55 4.76
N THR A 265 20.66 15.32 4.91
CA THR A 265 20.74 14.49 6.12
C THR A 265 21.68 13.30 5.96
N TYR A 266 22.19 13.06 4.74
CA TYR A 266 23.16 12.03 4.43
C TYR A 266 24.53 12.36 5.01
N SER A 267 25.14 11.44 5.79
CA SER A 267 26.37 11.76 6.54
C SER A 267 27.52 12.33 5.71
N PRO A 268 27.85 11.78 4.53
CA PRO A 268 28.94 12.31 3.69
C PRO A 268 28.69 13.70 3.13
N ASN A 269 27.44 14.17 3.08
CA ASN A 269 27.11 15.53 2.64
C ASN A 269 27.15 16.55 3.78
N ILE A 270 27.45 16.13 5.02
CA ILE A 270 27.54 17.02 6.18
C ILE A 270 29.00 17.36 6.42
N VAL A 271 29.37 18.61 6.14
CA VAL A 271 30.74 19.14 6.32
C VAL A 271 30.70 20.22 7.39
N ASP A 272 31.55 20.10 8.41
CA ASP A 272 31.63 21.03 9.56
C ASP A 272 30.27 21.29 10.24
N GLY A 273 29.40 20.27 10.25
CA GLY A 273 28.06 20.33 10.85
C GLY A 273 26.98 20.95 9.95
N ASN A 274 27.32 21.38 8.73
CA ASN A 274 26.36 21.91 7.77
C ASN A 274 26.12 20.88 6.65
N GLY A 275 24.86 20.55 6.42
CA GLY A 275 24.47 19.75 5.25
C GLY A 275 24.63 20.55 3.95
N LYS A 276 24.63 19.84 2.82
CA LYS A 276 24.43 20.46 1.50
C LYS A 276 23.00 20.98 1.40
N GLU A 277 22.81 22.19 0.85
CA GLU A 277 21.49 22.79 0.65
C GLU A 277 20.82 22.30 -0.64
N PHE A 278 19.57 21.85 -0.54
CA PHE A 278 18.71 21.42 -1.64
C PHE A 278 17.60 22.46 -1.89
N LYS A 279 17.11 22.56 -3.13
CA LYS A 279 16.08 23.52 -3.55
C LYS A 279 14.73 22.86 -3.77
N LEU A 280 13.66 23.51 -3.31
CA LEU A 280 12.29 23.03 -3.48
C LEU A 280 11.88 23.02 -4.97
N VAL A 281 11.34 21.90 -5.43
CA VAL A 281 10.89 21.69 -6.82
C VAL A 281 9.42 21.28 -6.93
N PHE A 282 8.84 20.75 -5.86
CA PHE A 282 7.43 20.41 -5.78
C PHE A 282 6.94 20.50 -4.34
N SER A 283 5.70 20.94 -4.16
CA SER A 283 4.99 20.86 -2.90
C SER A 283 3.48 20.80 -3.08
N ASP A 284 2.83 20.18 -2.11
CA ASP A 284 1.39 20.27 -1.88
C ASP A 284 1.17 20.42 -0.38
N GLU A 285 0.53 21.52 0.02
CA GLU A 285 0.22 21.82 1.42
C GLU A 285 -1.22 21.42 1.78
N PHE A 286 -2.00 20.87 0.82
CA PHE A 286 -3.35 20.36 1.04
C PHE A 286 -4.36 21.31 1.72
N ASN A 287 -4.07 22.61 1.73
CA ASN A 287 -4.87 23.64 2.42
C ASN A 287 -6.24 23.91 1.81
N ALA A 288 -6.40 23.66 0.50
CA ALA A 288 -7.68 23.81 -0.17
C ALA A 288 -8.62 22.68 0.27
N ASN A 289 -9.59 23.00 1.12
CA ASN A 289 -10.58 22.06 1.65
C ASN A 289 -11.52 21.49 0.56
N GLY A 290 -11.89 20.22 0.70
CA GLY A 290 -12.85 19.55 -0.17
C GLY A 290 -12.30 19.16 -1.54
N ARG A 291 -10.98 19.13 -1.73
CA ARG A 291 -10.38 18.52 -2.92
C ARG A 291 -10.73 17.04 -2.93
N THR A 292 -11.16 16.59 -4.09
CA THR A 292 -11.33 15.19 -4.45
C THR A 292 -10.23 14.78 -5.41
N PHE A 293 -9.97 13.49 -5.49
CA PHE A 293 -8.87 12.94 -6.28
C PHE A 293 -9.35 11.86 -7.25
N TYR A 294 -10.58 11.98 -7.76
CA TYR A 294 -11.06 11.06 -8.80
C TYR A 294 -10.21 11.20 -10.08
N PRO A 295 -10.22 10.18 -10.94
CA PRO A 295 -9.48 10.22 -12.20
C PRO A 295 -9.73 11.50 -13.00
N GLY A 296 -8.63 12.22 -13.27
CA GLY A 296 -8.66 13.47 -14.03
C GLY A 296 -9.05 14.75 -13.27
N GLU A 297 -9.33 14.71 -11.96
CA GLU A 297 -9.73 15.90 -11.20
C GLU A 297 -8.56 16.72 -10.64
N ASP A 298 -7.40 16.11 -10.40
CA ASP A 298 -6.24 16.80 -9.84
C ASP A 298 -5.03 16.73 -10.79
N PRO A 299 -4.26 17.84 -10.96
CA PRO A 299 -3.10 17.88 -11.85
C PRO A 299 -1.93 16.99 -11.42
N PHE A 300 -1.80 16.68 -10.12
CA PHE A 300 -0.65 15.98 -9.55
C PHE A 300 -1.02 14.63 -8.97
N TRP A 301 -2.26 14.45 -8.53
CA TRP A 301 -2.71 13.28 -7.79
C TRP A 301 -3.89 12.57 -8.45
N GLU A 302 -4.00 11.27 -8.21
CA GLU A 302 -5.15 10.44 -8.55
C GLU A 302 -5.29 9.34 -7.50
N ALA A 303 -6.47 9.21 -6.91
CA ALA A 303 -6.81 8.09 -6.06
C ALA A 303 -7.25 6.90 -6.92
N VAL A 304 -6.81 5.70 -6.55
CA VAL A 304 -7.15 4.49 -7.30
C VAL A 304 -8.49 3.91 -6.87
N ASP A 305 -9.15 3.24 -7.80
CA ASP A 305 -10.39 2.48 -7.63
C ASP A 305 -10.11 1.01 -7.95
N LEU A 306 -9.69 0.23 -6.95
CA LEU A 306 -9.28 -1.18 -7.11
C LEU A 306 -9.22 -1.96 -5.79
N HIS A 307 -9.32 -3.30 -5.89
CA HIS A 307 -8.86 -4.20 -4.83
C HIS A 307 -7.35 -4.41 -4.96
N TYR A 308 -6.61 -4.09 -3.89
CA TYR A 308 -5.16 -4.32 -3.83
C TYR A 308 -4.87 -5.77 -3.48
N TRP A 309 -5.10 -6.65 -4.47
CA TRP A 309 -5.03 -8.10 -4.34
C TRP A 309 -3.61 -8.59 -4.06
N GLN A 310 -2.57 -7.83 -4.46
CA GLN A 310 -1.16 -8.19 -4.29
C GLN A 310 -0.82 -8.49 -2.85
N THR A 311 -1.55 -7.88 -1.91
CA THR A 311 -1.38 -8.11 -0.48
C THR A 311 -2.67 -8.60 0.15
N ASN A 312 -3.67 -9.00 -0.64
CA ASN A 312 -4.96 -9.52 -0.18
C ASN A 312 -5.63 -8.61 0.86
N ASN A 313 -5.75 -7.33 0.50
CA ASN A 313 -6.34 -6.32 1.38
C ASN A 313 -7.79 -6.63 1.73
N PHE A 314 -8.22 -6.31 2.94
CA PHE A 314 -9.62 -6.49 3.35
C PHE A 314 -10.53 -5.37 2.83
N GLU A 315 -9.95 -4.25 2.42
CA GLU A 315 -10.62 -3.10 1.87
C GLU A 315 -10.54 -3.03 0.34
N TRP A 316 -11.55 -2.37 -0.24
CA TRP A 316 -11.45 -1.80 -1.58
C TRP A 316 -10.80 -0.41 -1.47
N TYR A 317 -9.81 -0.10 -2.30
CA TYR A 317 -9.35 1.28 -2.44
C TYR A 317 -10.32 2.05 -3.30
N ASP A 318 -10.91 3.09 -2.73
CA ASP A 318 -11.94 3.92 -3.36
C ASP A 318 -11.53 5.41 -3.30
N PRO A 319 -11.66 6.16 -4.41
CA PRO A 319 -11.37 7.59 -4.42
C PRO A 319 -12.15 8.41 -3.37
N ALA A 320 -13.36 7.99 -2.97
CA ALA A 320 -14.16 8.64 -1.94
C ALA A 320 -13.49 8.62 -0.55
N ALA A 321 -12.53 7.72 -0.33
CA ALA A 321 -11.78 7.64 0.92
C ALA A 321 -10.60 8.61 1.00
N VAL A 322 -10.33 9.37 -0.08
CA VAL A 322 -9.21 10.30 -0.15
C VAL A 322 -9.72 11.71 -0.47
N TYR A 323 -9.48 12.64 0.45
CA TYR A 323 -9.97 14.01 0.32
C TYR A 323 -9.13 14.96 1.16
N THR A 324 -9.24 16.27 0.95
CA THR A 324 -8.64 17.27 1.84
C THR A 324 -9.66 17.83 2.82
N ARG A 325 -9.27 17.93 4.10
CA ARG A 325 -10.08 18.55 5.16
C ARG A 325 -9.19 19.08 6.27
N ASP A 326 -9.49 20.29 6.73
CA ASP A 326 -8.83 20.98 7.83
C ASP A 326 -7.32 21.18 7.56
N GLY A 327 -6.99 21.58 6.34
CA GLY A 327 -5.61 21.88 5.95
C GLY A 327 -4.73 20.66 5.69
N ALA A 328 -5.31 19.45 5.57
CA ALA A 328 -4.54 18.24 5.37
C ALA A 328 -5.22 17.28 4.39
N LEU A 329 -4.41 16.44 3.74
CA LEU A 329 -4.87 15.26 3.03
C LEU A 329 -5.31 14.19 4.05
N ARG A 330 -6.50 13.65 3.87
CA ARG A 330 -7.07 12.56 4.67
C ARG A 330 -7.13 11.31 3.82
N VAL A 331 -6.48 10.24 4.28
CA VAL A 331 -6.59 8.89 3.71
C VAL A 331 -7.35 8.05 4.74
N ARG A 332 -8.64 7.85 4.48
CA ARG A 332 -9.58 7.21 5.41
C ARG A 332 -9.68 5.70 5.16
N LEU A 333 -9.82 4.95 6.24
CA LEU A 333 -10.18 3.54 6.23
C LEU A 333 -11.42 3.35 7.11
N GLU A 334 -12.48 2.78 6.56
CA GLU A 334 -13.77 2.67 7.24
C GLU A 334 -14.49 1.34 6.99
N GLN A 335 -15.37 0.99 7.92
CA GLN A 335 -16.34 -0.09 7.74
C GLN A 335 -17.41 0.36 6.75
N HIS A 336 -17.27 -0.05 5.50
CA HIS A 336 -18.18 0.29 4.43
C HIS A 336 -18.24 -0.90 3.46
N PRO A 337 -19.34 -1.67 3.45
CA PRO A 337 -19.48 -2.79 2.53
C PRO A 337 -19.56 -2.32 1.08
N GLU A 338 -18.60 -2.71 0.27
CA GLU A 338 -18.50 -2.33 -1.14
C GLU A 338 -17.70 -3.36 -1.93
N HIS A 339 -18.04 -3.56 -3.21
CA HIS A 339 -17.32 -4.50 -4.09
C HIS A 339 -17.13 -5.92 -3.49
N ASN A 340 -18.09 -6.40 -2.71
CA ASN A 340 -18.05 -7.67 -1.94
C ASN A 340 -16.98 -7.74 -0.83
N LEU A 341 -16.41 -6.61 -0.45
CA LEU A 341 -15.54 -6.43 0.70
C LEU A 341 -16.30 -5.70 1.83
N HIS A 342 -15.71 -5.66 3.02
CA HIS A 342 -16.34 -5.08 4.21
C HIS A 342 -15.82 -3.69 4.57
N PHE A 343 -14.74 -3.27 3.93
CA PHE A 343 -14.04 -2.04 4.22
C PHE A 343 -13.80 -1.24 2.96
N ARG A 344 -13.75 0.07 3.13
CA ARG A 344 -13.27 1.04 2.14
C ARG A 344 -12.01 1.69 2.68
N GLY A 345 -10.97 1.79 1.86
CA GLY A 345 -9.73 2.50 2.15
C GLY A 345 -9.32 3.44 1.03
N GLY A 346 -8.17 4.10 1.18
CA GLY A 346 -7.63 5.00 0.16
C GLY A 346 -6.17 4.73 -0.20
N MET A 347 -5.86 4.90 -1.49
CA MET A 347 -4.50 4.98 -2.02
C MET A 347 -4.42 6.12 -3.04
N LEU A 348 -3.57 7.10 -2.77
CA LEU A 348 -3.30 8.27 -3.61
C LEU A 348 -1.97 8.09 -4.33
N GLN A 349 -1.95 8.34 -5.63
CA GLN A 349 -0.75 8.20 -6.48
C GLN A 349 -0.49 9.49 -7.26
N SER A 350 0.78 9.87 -7.42
CA SER A 350 1.20 10.88 -8.42
C SER A 350 1.57 10.27 -9.77
N TRP A 351 1.20 9.00 -10.00
CA TRP A 351 1.60 8.20 -11.16
C TRP A 351 1.31 8.91 -12.47
N ASN A 352 2.31 8.99 -13.33
CA ASN A 352 2.26 9.62 -14.65
C ASN A 352 1.77 11.09 -14.66
N LYS A 353 1.76 11.76 -13.49
CA LYS A 353 1.41 13.17 -13.31
C LYS A 353 2.62 13.95 -12.81
N PHE A 354 3.13 13.59 -11.62
CA PHE A 354 4.35 14.14 -11.06
C PHE A 354 5.34 13.02 -10.76
N CYS A 355 6.50 13.10 -11.39
CA CYS A 355 7.62 12.20 -11.15
C CYS A 355 8.91 13.00 -10.99
N PHE A 356 9.86 12.44 -10.25
CA PHE A 356 11.16 13.04 -9.99
C PHE A 356 12.25 11.98 -9.91
N ARG A 357 13.52 12.39 -10.04
CA ARG A 357 14.69 11.51 -9.97
C ARG A 357 15.68 12.03 -8.94
N GLY A 358 15.91 11.26 -7.88
CA GLY A 358 16.79 11.65 -6.78
C GLY A 358 16.23 12.79 -5.91
N GLY A 359 17.04 13.27 -4.98
CA GLY A 359 16.68 14.40 -4.12
C GLY A 359 16.13 13.97 -2.77
N ILE A 360 15.45 14.91 -2.09
CA ILE A 360 14.80 14.69 -0.79
C ILE A 360 13.29 14.74 -0.99
N VAL A 361 12.59 13.68 -0.61
CA VAL A 361 11.14 13.70 -0.44
C VAL A 361 10.82 13.63 1.05
N ILE A 362 9.94 14.51 1.52
CA ILE A 362 9.59 14.64 2.93
C ILE A 362 8.11 14.98 3.07
N ALA A 363 7.46 14.38 4.07
CA ALA A 363 6.07 14.68 4.41
C ALA A 363 5.89 14.82 5.92
N SER A 364 4.91 15.65 6.32
CA SER A 364 4.45 15.80 7.70
C SER A 364 3.19 14.96 7.89
N VAL A 365 3.27 13.91 8.71
CA VAL A 365 2.26 12.84 8.78
C VAL A 365 1.82 12.56 10.21
N GLN A 366 0.51 12.37 10.39
CA GLN A 366 -0.10 11.76 11.55
C GLN A 366 -0.50 10.33 11.18
N LEU A 367 0.05 9.35 11.90
CA LEU A 367 -0.25 7.94 11.69
C LEU A 367 -1.68 7.61 12.18
N PRO A 368 -2.40 6.67 11.56
CA PRO A 368 -3.76 6.31 11.93
C PRO A 368 -3.83 5.46 13.19
N GLY A 369 -5.03 5.37 13.77
CA GLY A 369 -5.35 4.42 14.84
C GLY A 369 -4.59 4.64 16.13
N TYR A 370 -4.27 3.55 16.83
CA TYR A 370 -3.61 3.57 18.13
C TYR A 370 -2.16 3.09 18.02
N ARG A 371 -1.28 3.62 18.87
CA ARG A 371 0.16 3.29 18.84
C ARG A 371 0.49 1.81 19.13
N ASN A 372 -0.42 1.07 19.76
CA ASN A 372 -0.19 -0.26 20.30
C ASN A 372 -1.19 -1.32 19.78
N VAL A 373 -1.95 -0.99 18.72
CA VAL A 373 -2.93 -1.91 18.13
C VAL A 373 -2.52 -2.26 16.70
N PRO A 374 -2.08 -3.50 16.45
CA PRO A 374 -1.66 -3.94 15.12
C PRO A 374 -2.85 -4.19 14.19
N GLY A 375 -2.60 -4.04 12.89
CA GLY A 375 -3.54 -4.39 11.82
C GLY A 375 -3.69 -3.33 10.74
N LEU A 376 -3.46 -2.05 11.07
CA LEU A 376 -3.44 -0.97 10.08
C LEU A 376 -2.09 -0.91 9.37
N TRP A 377 -2.11 -0.63 8.07
CA TRP A 377 -0.93 -0.49 7.22
C TRP A 377 -0.92 0.90 6.53
N PRO A 378 -0.47 1.95 7.23
CA PRO A 378 -0.16 3.24 6.64
C PRO A 378 1.22 3.23 5.99
N ALA A 379 1.32 3.74 4.75
CA ALA A 379 2.59 3.83 4.05
C ALA A 379 2.73 5.12 3.23
N PHE A 380 3.99 5.56 3.11
CA PHE A 380 4.45 6.63 2.25
C PHE A 380 5.69 6.12 1.51
N TRP A 381 5.59 6.01 0.20
CA TRP A 381 6.58 5.30 -0.60
C TRP A 381 6.60 5.79 -2.04
N LEU A 382 7.62 5.34 -2.77
CA LEU A 382 7.89 5.72 -4.14
C LEU A 382 7.94 4.47 -5.04
N MET A 383 7.47 4.60 -6.27
CA MET A 383 7.63 3.56 -7.30
C MET A 383 8.06 4.16 -8.65
N GLY A 384 8.82 3.41 -9.45
CA GLY A 384 9.20 3.81 -10.81
C GLY A 384 8.00 3.85 -11.77
N ASN A 385 7.90 4.91 -12.59
CA ASN A 385 6.72 5.24 -13.40
C ASN A 385 6.32 4.18 -14.45
N LEU A 386 7.22 3.27 -14.85
CA LEU A 386 6.91 2.17 -15.77
C LEU A 386 6.01 1.09 -15.14
N GLY A 387 5.86 1.07 -13.83
CA GLY A 387 4.87 0.27 -13.12
C GLY A 387 3.84 1.17 -12.47
N ARG A 388 2.60 0.68 -12.32
CA ARG A 388 1.54 1.35 -11.59
C ARG A 388 1.08 0.47 -10.43
N ALA A 389 1.21 0.95 -9.20
CA ALA A 389 0.82 0.20 -8.02
C ALA A 389 -0.66 -0.18 -8.09
N GLY A 390 -0.96 -1.46 -7.85
CA GLY A 390 -2.29 -2.05 -8.01
C GLY A 390 -2.54 -2.68 -9.38
N PHE A 391 -1.73 -2.40 -10.40
CA PHE A 391 -1.90 -2.89 -11.78
C PHE A 391 -0.90 -4.00 -12.10
N GLY A 392 -1.25 -5.24 -11.76
CA GLY A 392 -0.34 -6.40 -11.79
C GLY A 392 0.39 -6.63 -13.11
N ALA A 393 -0.31 -6.52 -14.26
CA ALA A 393 0.31 -6.69 -15.57
C ALA A 393 1.48 -5.70 -15.82
N THR A 394 1.41 -4.49 -15.25
CA THR A 394 2.48 -3.49 -15.40
C THR A 394 3.68 -3.83 -14.52
N LEU A 395 3.44 -4.40 -13.34
CA LEU A 395 4.44 -4.74 -12.32
C LEU A 395 5.19 -6.04 -12.63
N GLN A 396 4.55 -6.99 -13.33
CA GLN A 396 5.18 -8.27 -13.65
C GLN A 396 6.43 -8.06 -14.52
N GLY A 397 7.58 -8.45 -13.96
CA GLY A 397 8.90 -8.33 -14.57
C GLY A 397 9.46 -6.91 -14.63
N THR A 398 8.83 -5.92 -13.99
CA THR A 398 9.38 -4.57 -13.83
C THR A 398 9.66 -4.26 -12.36
N TRP A 399 8.76 -4.67 -11.46
CA TRP A 399 8.98 -4.62 -10.02
C TRP A 399 9.63 -5.91 -9.52
N PRO A 400 10.54 -5.88 -8.52
CA PRO A 400 11.17 -4.71 -7.88
C PRO A 400 12.54 -4.40 -8.49
N TYR A 401 12.69 -4.53 -9.82
CA TYR A 401 14.02 -4.45 -10.44
C TYR A 401 14.63 -3.04 -10.34
N SER A 402 15.93 -3.00 -10.03
CA SER A 402 16.77 -1.79 -10.16
C SER A 402 18.12 -2.16 -10.77
N HIS A 403 18.08 -2.54 -12.06
CA HIS A 403 19.19 -3.21 -12.75
C HIS A 403 19.33 -2.77 -14.20
N ASP A 404 20.55 -2.36 -14.56
CA ASP A 404 20.95 -1.91 -15.92
C ASP A 404 22.17 -2.69 -16.41
N ALA A 405 22.23 -3.98 -16.11
CA ALA A 405 23.23 -4.89 -16.64
C ALA A 405 22.55 -6.03 -17.40
N CYS A 406 23.27 -6.59 -18.38
CA CYS A 406 22.83 -7.80 -19.05
C CYS A 406 23.58 -9.02 -18.52
N ASP A 407 22.98 -9.67 -17.54
CA ASP A 407 23.47 -10.88 -16.89
C ASP A 407 22.30 -11.79 -16.44
N VAL A 408 22.64 -12.84 -15.71
CA VAL A 408 21.67 -13.84 -15.22
C VAL A 408 20.61 -13.27 -14.27
N GLY A 409 20.84 -12.09 -13.68
CA GLY A 409 19.85 -11.37 -12.90
C GLY A 409 18.59 -10.99 -13.69
N THR A 410 18.72 -10.87 -15.01
CA THR A 410 17.63 -10.48 -15.90
C THR A 410 16.70 -11.63 -16.29
N VAL A 411 17.11 -12.88 -16.07
CA VAL A 411 16.34 -14.05 -16.50
C VAL A 411 15.40 -14.56 -15.41
N MET A 412 14.46 -15.40 -15.83
CA MET A 412 13.49 -16.01 -14.93
C MET A 412 14.18 -16.79 -13.81
N ASN A 413 13.68 -16.64 -12.58
CA ASN A 413 14.23 -17.23 -11.36
C ASN A 413 15.71 -16.90 -11.10
N GLN A 414 16.27 -15.89 -11.77
CA GLN A 414 17.71 -15.61 -11.76
C GLN A 414 18.54 -16.87 -12.09
N THR A 415 18.01 -17.73 -12.99
CA THR A 415 18.65 -18.99 -13.36
C THR A 415 18.54 -19.25 -14.86
N LEU A 416 19.68 -19.45 -15.53
CA LEU A 416 19.78 -19.82 -16.94
C LEU A 416 19.80 -21.33 -17.13
N TYR A 417 18.98 -21.84 -18.04
CA TYR A 417 18.97 -23.24 -18.47
C TYR A 417 19.24 -23.32 -19.96
N ASN A 418 20.30 -24.02 -20.36
CA ASN A 418 20.64 -24.26 -21.77
C ASN A 418 21.54 -25.51 -21.89
N ALA A 419 22.03 -25.80 -23.11
CA ALA A 419 22.89 -26.95 -23.36
C ALA A 419 24.22 -26.93 -22.59
N GLU A 420 24.72 -25.73 -22.23
CA GLU A 420 25.91 -25.54 -21.39
C GLU A 420 25.58 -25.70 -19.90
N TYR A 421 24.40 -25.24 -19.48
CA TYR A 421 23.90 -25.26 -18.11
C TYR A 421 22.62 -26.10 -17.98
N PRO A 422 22.68 -27.44 -18.19
CA PRO A 422 21.49 -28.29 -18.13
C PRO A 422 20.89 -28.40 -16.72
N TYR A 423 21.63 -28.00 -15.69
CA TYR A 423 21.21 -28.02 -14.28
C TYR A 423 20.99 -26.62 -13.69
N GLY A 424 21.02 -25.57 -14.53
CA GLY A 424 20.90 -24.19 -14.09
C GLY A 424 22.25 -23.50 -13.86
N PHE A 425 22.29 -22.20 -14.18
CA PHE A 425 23.39 -21.30 -13.87
C PHE A 425 22.84 -20.00 -13.27
N PRO A 426 23.45 -19.45 -12.19
CA PRO A 426 24.59 -19.96 -11.43
C PRO A 426 24.35 -21.34 -10.82
N ALA A 427 25.43 -22.04 -10.44
CA ALA A 427 25.28 -23.29 -9.71
C ALA A 427 24.64 -23.02 -8.33
N ASP A 428 23.88 -23.99 -7.82
CA ASP A 428 23.27 -23.94 -6.48
C ASP A 428 22.22 -22.83 -6.25
N THR A 429 21.59 -22.31 -7.32
CA THR A 429 20.50 -21.31 -7.21
C THR A 429 19.29 -21.80 -6.41
N LEU A 430 19.10 -23.13 -6.32
CA LEU A 430 18.08 -23.77 -5.48
C LEU A 430 18.35 -23.64 -3.98
N ASN A 431 19.57 -23.26 -3.58
CA ASN A 431 19.93 -22.98 -2.18
C ASN A 431 20.31 -21.51 -1.94
N GLY A 432 20.44 -20.72 -3.00
CA GLY A 432 20.82 -19.32 -2.93
C GLY A 432 19.83 -18.43 -2.17
N GLY A 433 18.58 -18.87 -2.00
CA GLY A 433 17.56 -18.18 -1.21
C GLY A 433 17.21 -18.92 0.07
N ALA A 434 18.14 -19.64 0.71
CA ALA A 434 17.89 -20.36 1.96
C ALA A 434 17.74 -19.42 3.18
N THR A 435 16.82 -18.46 3.10
CA THR A 435 16.49 -17.48 4.14
C THR A 435 15.26 -17.92 4.94
N MET A 436 15.07 -17.31 6.12
CA MET A 436 13.95 -17.63 7.02
C MET A 436 12.57 -17.47 6.33
N PHE A 437 12.41 -16.44 5.49
CA PHE A 437 11.13 -16.14 4.87
C PHE A 437 10.84 -17.04 3.68
N ASN A 438 11.85 -17.49 2.92
CA ASN A 438 11.65 -18.49 1.87
C ASN A 438 11.29 -19.88 2.44
N GLN A 439 11.77 -20.21 3.64
CA GLN A 439 11.35 -21.44 4.34
C GLN A 439 9.85 -21.44 4.66
N LYS A 440 9.23 -20.28 4.90
CA LYS A 440 7.76 -20.18 5.08
C LYS A 440 7.01 -20.57 3.80
N HIS A 441 7.63 -20.40 2.65
CA HIS A 441 7.14 -20.82 1.33
C HIS A 441 7.61 -22.23 0.93
N ASN A 442 8.19 -22.99 1.86
CA ASN A 442 8.73 -24.33 1.64
C ASN A 442 9.73 -24.40 0.47
N THR A 443 10.55 -23.36 0.32
CA THR A 443 11.57 -23.28 -0.73
C THR A 443 12.88 -22.70 -0.22
N ARG A 444 13.95 -22.99 -0.95
CA ARG A 444 15.30 -22.44 -0.75
C ARG A 444 15.83 -21.75 -1.99
N ALA A 445 15.03 -21.71 -3.06
CA ALA A 445 15.43 -21.11 -4.32
C ALA A 445 15.59 -19.60 -4.16
N LEU A 446 16.52 -19.06 -4.93
CA LEU A 446 16.89 -17.65 -4.84
C LEU A 446 15.74 -16.72 -5.20
N SER A 447 15.08 -16.96 -6.34
CA SER A 447 14.06 -16.08 -6.90
C SER A 447 12.96 -16.85 -7.61
N PHE A 448 11.74 -16.30 -7.55
CA PHE A 448 10.58 -16.72 -8.35
C PHE A 448 10.13 -15.60 -9.30
N LEU A 449 10.95 -14.57 -9.49
CA LEU A 449 10.63 -13.50 -10.43
C LEU A 449 10.62 -14.04 -11.86
N PRO A 450 9.71 -13.51 -12.71
CA PRO A 450 9.59 -13.92 -14.12
C PRO A 450 10.80 -13.51 -14.99
N GLY A 451 11.77 -12.80 -14.42
CA GLY A 451 12.83 -12.11 -15.15
C GLY A 451 12.49 -10.64 -15.37
N GLN A 452 13.50 -9.84 -15.66
CA GLN A 452 13.32 -8.43 -15.95
C GLN A 452 12.77 -8.28 -17.38
N LYS A 453 11.49 -7.95 -17.49
CA LYS A 453 10.76 -7.77 -18.75
C LYS A 453 11.45 -6.75 -19.66
N LEU A 454 11.86 -5.62 -19.08
CA LEU A 454 12.49 -4.50 -19.77
C LEU A 454 14.00 -4.45 -19.48
N SER A 455 14.69 -5.58 -19.71
CA SER A 455 16.10 -5.72 -19.35
C SER A 455 17.07 -5.12 -20.37
N ALA A 456 18.30 -4.89 -19.93
CA ALA A 456 19.42 -4.59 -20.82
C ALA A 456 19.76 -5.76 -21.79
N CYS A 457 19.22 -6.96 -21.57
CA CYS A 457 19.39 -8.09 -22.47
C CYS A 457 18.36 -8.15 -23.60
N THR A 458 17.41 -7.22 -23.65
CA THR A 458 16.38 -7.21 -24.69
C THR A 458 16.98 -7.05 -26.09
N CYS A 459 16.49 -7.85 -27.02
CA CYS A 459 16.95 -7.84 -28.40
C CYS A 459 16.56 -6.55 -29.15
N LYS A 460 17.47 -6.05 -30.00
CA LYS A 460 17.25 -4.80 -30.75
C LYS A 460 15.96 -4.87 -31.58
N GLY A 461 15.11 -3.86 -31.43
CA GLY A 461 13.86 -3.73 -32.18
C GLY A 461 12.66 -4.46 -31.58
N ASP A 462 12.84 -5.20 -30.47
CA ASP A 462 11.71 -5.62 -29.63
C ASP A 462 11.13 -4.44 -28.85
N ASP A 463 9.95 -4.67 -28.28
CA ASP A 463 9.25 -3.68 -27.46
C ASP A 463 10.01 -3.42 -26.15
N HIS A 464 10.60 -2.22 -26.07
CA HIS A 464 11.41 -1.78 -24.94
C HIS A 464 11.40 -0.24 -24.88
N PRO A 465 11.14 0.39 -23.71
CA PRO A 465 11.12 1.85 -23.62
C PRO A 465 12.51 2.47 -23.60
N GLY A 466 13.49 1.83 -22.94
CA GLY A 466 14.83 2.39 -22.75
C GLY A 466 15.54 2.77 -24.06
N PRO A 467 16.41 3.79 -24.04
CA PRO A 467 17.21 4.16 -25.20
C PRO A 467 18.18 3.03 -25.60
N TRP A 468 18.46 2.92 -26.89
CA TRP A 468 19.47 2.02 -27.43
C TRP A 468 20.87 2.60 -27.25
N LEU A 469 21.70 1.96 -26.45
CA LEU A 469 23.10 2.32 -26.21
C LEU A 469 23.95 1.68 -27.31
N SER A 470 24.21 2.45 -28.38
CA SER A 470 24.87 1.94 -29.58
C SER A 470 26.28 1.40 -29.31
N ASP A 471 27.02 2.03 -28.42
CA ASP A 471 28.40 1.63 -28.06
C ASP A 471 28.45 0.32 -27.28
N GLU A 472 27.37 -0.03 -26.58
CA GLU A 472 27.25 -1.24 -25.77
C GLU A 472 26.38 -2.31 -26.44
N ASN A 473 25.83 -2.02 -27.63
CA ASN A 473 24.94 -2.90 -28.40
C ASN A 473 23.81 -3.50 -27.53
N ARG A 474 23.16 -2.66 -26.72
CA ARG A 474 22.08 -3.06 -25.81
C ARG A 474 21.12 -1.92 -25.52
N TYR A 475 19.97 -2.23 -24.96
CA TYR A 475 19.13 -1.23 -24.31
C TYR A 475 19.70 -0.86 -22.93
N ARG A 476 19.43 0.37 -22.50
CA ARG A 476 19.44 0.70 -21.06
C ARG A 476 18.33 -0.11 -20.40
N GLY A 477 18.64 -0.93 -19.40
CA GLY A 477 17.66 -1.67 -18.61
C GLY A 477 16.73 -0.74 -17.86
N ARG A 478 15.44 -1.08 -17.86
CA ARG A 478 14.35 -0.28 -17.29
C ARG A 478 13.49 -1.13 -16.36
N ALA A 479 12.80 -0.49 -15.43
CA ALA A 479 12.06 -1.20 -14.38
C ALA A 479 11.06 -0.29 -13.63
N ALA A 480 10.44 -0.85 -12.60
CA ALA A 480 9.58 -0.16 -11.65
C ALA A 480 10.06 -0.44 -10.20
N PRO A 481 11.24 0.08 -9.80
CA PRO A 481 11.76 -0.12 -8.46
C PRO A 481 10.89 0.55 -7.39
N GLU A 482 11.07 0.17 -6.13
CA GLU A 482 10.32 0.67 -4.98
C GLU A 482 11.26 1.13 -3.85
N ILE A 483 10.95 2.29 -3.26
CA ILE A 483 11.61 2.78 -2.05
C ILE A 483 10.56 3.29 -1.06
N ASP A 484 10.58 2.76 0.15
CA ASP A 484 9.67 3.14 1.22
C ASP A 484 10.29 4.27 2.04
N VAL A 485 9.61 5.43 2.06
CA VAL A 485 9.94 6.49 3.04
C VAL A 485 9.57 6.00 4.42
N PHE A 486 8.38 5.40 4.54
CA PHE A 486 8.04 4.49 5.63
C PHE A 486 6.87 3.56 5.28
N GLU A 487 6.85 2.41 5.94
CA GLU A 487 5.66 1.62 6.26
C GLU A 487 5.57 1.51 7.79
N ALA A 488 4.47 1.99 8.40
CA ALA A 488 4.39 2.05 9.85
C ALA A 488 3.68 0.82 10.43
N GLN A 489 4.16 0.38 11.59
CA GLN A 489 3.58 -0.72 12.34
C GLN A 489 3.80 -0.52 13.85
N PRO A 490 2.91 -1.05 14.69
CA PRO A 490 3.15 -1.09 16.13
C PRO A 490 4.33 -2.01 16.49
N THR A 491 4.96 -1.71 17.62
CA THR A 491 6.00 -2.51 18.25
C THR A 491 5.41 -3.39 19.35
N THR A 492 6.11 -4.48 19.68
CA THR A 492 5.71 -5.38 20.76
C THR A 492 5.80 -4.74 22.16
N ASP A 493 6.62 -3.70 22.32
CA ASP A 493 6.71 -2.89 23.56
C ASP A 493 5.66 -1.77 23.63
N GLY A 494 4.72 -1.70 22.69
CA GLY A 494 3.54 -0.82 22.76
C GLY A 494 3.75 0.60 22.20
N GLY A 495 4.71 0.78 21.29
CA GLY A 495 4.96 2.02 20.56
C GLY A 495 4.80 1.86 19.05
N MET A 496 5.06 2.93 18.29
CA MET A 496 5.08 2.90 16.82
C MET A 496 6.50 2.82 16.27
N GLN A 497 6.68 2.03 15.21
CA GLN A 497 7.90 2.02 14.40
C GLN A 497 7.57 2.15 12.92
N VAL A 498 8.60 2.48 12.13
CA VAL A 498 8.55 2.51 10.68
C VAL A 498 9.60 1.58 10.11
N SER A 499 9.20 0.76 9.14
CA SER A 499 10.09 0.10 8.18
C SER A 499 10.43 1.11 7.10
N GLN A 500 11.70 1.25 6.78
CA GLN A 500 12.20 2.15 5.75
C GLN A 500 13.11 1.32 4.86
N SER A 501 12.84 1.26 3.55
CA SER A 501 13.40 0.18 2.74
C SER A 501 13.60 0.52 1.27
N CYS A 502 14.48 -0.24 0.62
CA CYS A 502 14.51 -0.37 -0.84
C CYS A 502 14.16 -1.82 -1.21
N GLN A 503 13.14 -2.03 -2.03
CA GLN A 503 12.89 -3.33 -2.65
C GLN A 503 13.75 -3.45 -3.92
N ILE A 504 14.52 -4.53 -4.01
CA ILE A 504 15.54 -4.69 -5.04
C ILE A 504 15.44 -6.07 -5.69
N ALA A 505 15.55 -6.09 -7.01
CA ALA A 505 15.96 -7.23 -7.81
C ALA A 505 17.02 -6.78 -8.83
N PRO A 506 17.95 -7.66 -9.26
CA PRO A 506 18.19 -9.05 -8.84
C PRO A 506 18.69 -9.19 -7.40
N TYR A 507 18.72 -10.43 -6.91
CA TYR A 507 18.99 -10.73 -5.51
C TYR A 507 20.43 -11.16 -5.26
N ASN A 508 20.93 -10.83 -4.07
CA ASN A 508 22.15 -11.40 -3.50
C ASN A 508 21.96 -12.85 -3.06
N TRP A 509 23.06 -13.60 -2.99
CA TRP A 509 23.08 -14.87 -2.28
C TRP A 509 22.64 -14.68 -0.83
N MET A 510 21.62 -15.44 -0.41
CA MET A 510 20.95 -15.39 0.90
C MET A 510 20.45 -14.00 1.31
N TYR A 511 20.22 -13.12 0.33
CA TYR A 511 19.80 -11.72 0.56
C TYR A 511 20.80 -10.92 1.40
N GLN A 512 22.07 -11.34 1.43
CA GLN A 512 23.13 -10.71 2.20
C GLN A 512 23.77 -9.56 1.43
N ILE A 513 23.69 -8.36 1.99
CA ILE A 513 24.31 -7.15 1.41
C ILE A 513 25.70 -6.84 1.97
N ASP A 514 26.07 -7.46 3.11
CA ASP A 514 27.29 -7.20 3.87
C ASP A 514 28.37 -8.29 3.75
N TYR A 515 28.13 -9.32 2.92
CA TYR A 515 28.98 -10.51 2.82
C TYR A 515 30.47 -10.22 2.62
N HIS A 516 30.81 -9.23 1.80
CA HIS A 516 32.21 -8.90 1.52
C HIS A 516 32.94 -8.31 2.73
N ASN A 517 32.22 -7.65 3.64
CA ASN A 517 32.72 -7.06 4.90
C ASN A 517 34.01 -6.22 4.79
N THR A 518 34.25 -5.61 3.62
CA THR A 518 35.45 -4.77 3.36
C THR A 518 35.21 -3.30 3.65
N THR A 519 33.97 -2.86 3.53
CA THR A 519 33.53 -1.47 3.56
C THR A 519 32.16 -1.40 4.22
N PRO A 520 31.83 -0.31 4.94
CA PRO A 520 30.49 -0.12 5.47
C PRO A 520 29.46 -0.11 4.35
N VAL A 521 28.39 -0.89 4.49
CA VAL A 521 27.27 -0.94 3.54
C VAL A 521 26.05 -0.15 4.02
N TYR A 522 25.97 0.12 5.33
CA TYR A 522 24.92 0.91 5.96
C TYR A 522 25.39 1.56 7.27
N SER A 523 24.59 2.48 7.81
CA SER A 523 24.76 3.05 9.15
C SER A 523 23.42 3.31 9.84
N PHE A 524 23.36 3.19 11.16
CA PHE A 524 22.17 3.46 11.98
C PHE A 524 22.51 4.53 13.03
N TYR A 525 21.56 5.44 13.28
CA TYR A 525 21.72 6.54 14.24
C TYR A 525 20.89 6.35 15.51
N ASN A 526 19.64 5.92 15.37
CA ASN A 526 18.66 5.93 16.46
C ASN A 526 18.20 4.54 16.92
N ASN A 527 18.72 3.45 16.34
CA ASN A 527 18.35 2.08 16.71
C ASN A 527 19.57 1.22 17.06
N LYS A 528 19.43 0.39 18.11
CA LYS A 528 20.43 -0.61 18.53
C LYS A 528 20.33 -1.95 17.79
N ASN A 529 19.29 -2.14 16.97
CA ASN A 529 18.91 -3.48 16.46
C ASN A 529 19.35 -3.78 15.02
N GLY A 530 20.01 -2.85 14.32
CA GLY A 530 20.54 -3.11 12.97
C GLY A 530 19.48 -3.30 11.88
N ILE A 531 19.84 -4.00 10.81
CA ILE A 531 18.98 -4.32 9.66
C ILE A 531 17.72 -5.07 10.13
N ASN A 532 16.60 -4.82 9.45
CA ASN A 532 15.34 -5.55 9.66
C ASN A 532 15.55 -7.06 9.46
N ILE A 533 14.98 -7.88 10.34
CA ILE A 533 15.04 -9.34 10.19
C ILE A 533 14.37 -9.81 8.88
N TYR A 534 13.40 -9.05 8.37
CA TYR A 534 12.85 -9.26 7.04
C TYR A 534 13.83 -8.71 5.99
N THR A 535 14.54 -9.61 5.32
CA THR A 535 15.46 -9.31 4.21
C THR A 535 14.84 -9.56 2.84
N GLY A 536 13.52 -9.79 2.79
CA GLY A 536 12.77 -10.14 1.58
C GLY A 536 12.32 -11.60 1.55
N GLU A 537 11.78 -12.01 0.41
CA GLU A 537 11.27 -13.34 0.10
C GLU A 537 11.36 -13.66 -1.40
N VAL A 538 10.75 -14.75 -1.85
CA VAL A 538 10.83 -15.28 -3.23
C VAL A 538 10.57 -14.25 -4.34
N THR A 539 9.77 -13.21 -4.08
CA THR A 539 9.40 -12.15 -5.02
C THR A 539 10.06 -10.80 -4.78
N GLN A 540 10.87 -10.64 -3.72
CA GLN A 540 11.67 -9.42 -3.53
C GLN A 540 12.85 -9.63 -2.57
N GLN A 541 13.96 -8.93 -2.80
CA GLN A 541 14.94 -8.70 -1.73
C GLN A 541 14.66 -7.32 -1.11
N SER A 542 14.62 -7.26 0.22
CA SER A 542 14.36 -6.03 0.97
C SER A 542 15.64 -5.56 1.67
N LEU A 543 16.07 -4.34 1.36
CA LEU A 543 17.13 -3.64 2.09
C LEU A 543 16.43 -2.72 3.08
N SER A 544 16.08 -3.24 4.25
CA SER A 544 15.20 -2.57 5.22
C SER A 544 15.89 -2.27 6.54
N GLY A 545 15.66 -1.07 7.05
CA GLY A 545 15.95 -0.64 8.41
C GLY A 545 14.66 -0.30 9.15
N VAL A 546 14.56 -0.71 10.41
CA VAL A 546 13.41 -0.38 11.27
C VAL A 546 13.82 0.71 12.24
N ASN A 547 12.99 1.74 12.41
CA ASN A 547 13.26 2.86 13.30
C ASN A 547 12.02 3.26 14.09
N LYS A 548 12.19 3.80 15.31
CA LYS A 548 11.05 4.31 16.07
C LYS A 548 10.39 5.46 15.32
N ALA A 549 9.07 5.41 15.20
CA ALA A 549 8.26 6.48 14.67
C ALA A 549 7.99 7.54 15.75
N SER A 550 7.26 8.60 15.42
CA SER A 550 6.69 9.47 16.45
C SER A 550 5.67 8.71 17.28
N GLN A 551 5.78 8.83 18.60
CA GLN A 551 4.85 8.19 19.54
C GLN A 551 3.63 9.05 19.85
N THR A 552 3.69 10.33 19.48
CA THR A 552 2.66 11.34 19.76
C THR A 552 1.86 11.74 18.51
N ALA A 553 2.48 11.70 17.33
CA ALA A 553 1.83 11.99 16.05
C ALA A 553 1.06 10.76 15.53
N VAL A 554 0.11 10.30 16.33
CA VAL A 554 -0.77 9.16 16.06
C VAL A 554 -2.21 9.60 16.34
N GLN A 555 -3.14 9.25 15.46
CA GLN A 555 -4.53 9.72 15.44
C GLN A 555 -5.22 9.56 16.79
N LYS A 556 -5.07 8.39 17.42
CA LYS A 556 -5.66 8.08 18.72
C LYS A 556 -4.56 7.88 19.75
N ASN A 557 -4.12 8.99 20.34
CA ASN A 557 -3.17 8.96 21.44
C ASN A 557 -3.89 8.54 22.74
N ALA A 558 -3.63 7.32 23.21
CA ALA A 558 -4.25 6.74 24.40
C ALA A 558 -3.99 7.53 25.71
N ASP A 559 -2.98 8.41 25.71
CA ASP A 559 -2.66 9.28 26.86
C ASP A 559 -3.31 10.69 26.74
N SER A 560 -4.05 10.97 25.67
CA SER A 560 -4.84 12.20 25.54
C SER A 560 -6.17 12.05 26.27
N ALA A 561 -6.53 13.02 27.11
CA ALA A 561 -7.72 12.98 27.95
C ALA A 561 -9.04 13.22 27.18
N ASP A 562 -8.99 13.24 25.84
CA ASP A 562 -10.12 13.54 24.99
C ASP A 562 -10.55 12.28 24.19
N PRO A 563 -11.57 11.55 24.65
CA PRO A 563 -12.08 10.36 23.97
C PRO A 563 -12.78 10.67 22.63
N ASP A 564 -13.06 11.95 22.34
CA ASP A 564 -13.62 12.44 21.08
C ASP A 564 -12.55 13.15 20.20
N GLY A 565 -11.29 13.14 20.67
CA GLY A 565 -10.12 13.94 20.28
C GLY A 565 -10.11 14.69 18.94
N GLU A 566 -10.80 15.84 18.89
CA GLU A 566 -10.22 17.00 18.20
C GLU A 566 -8.96 17.40 18.98
N VAL A 567 -7.79 17.12 18.40
CA VAL A 567 -6.52 17.59 18.98
C VAL A 567 -6.51 19.11 18.90
N ASN A 568 -6.79 19.75 20.03
CA ASN A 568 -6.71 21.20 20.21
C ASN A 568 -5.26 21.69 20.00
N GLY A 569 -4.96 22.14 18.78
CA GLY A 569 -4.33 23.42 18.48
C GLY A 569 -2.85 23.70 18.79
N ASP A 570 -2.13 23.03 19.70
CA ASP A 570 -0.76 23.52 20.04
C ASP A 570 0.26 22.53 20.61
N ASP A 571 0.11 21.20 20.43
CA ASP A 571 1.23 20.29 20.70
C ASP A 571 1.09 18.98 19.90
N SER A 572 2.12 18.60 19.12
CA SER A 572 2.41 17.20 18.72
C SER A 572 1.55 16.45 17.66
N SER A 573 0.71 17.11 16.84
CA SER A 573 -0.22 16.40 15.93
C SER A 573 0.41 15.69 14.72
N TYR A 574 1.56 16.14 14.20
CA TYR A 574 2.25 15.56 13.04
C TYR A 574 3.74 15.35 13.30
N ALA A 575 4.35 14.44 12.53
CA ALA A 575 5.79 14.21 12.54
C ALA A 575 6.33 14.08 11.11
N THR A 576 7.58 14.50 10.91
CA THR A 576 8.20 14.45 9.58
C THR A 576 8.94 13.15 9.34
N TYR A 577 8.77 12.61 8.13
CA TYR A 577 9.46 11.42 7.62
C TYR A 577 10.02 11.74 6.24
N SER A 578 11.28 11.37 5.99
CA SER A 578 11.94 11.71 4.73
C SER A 578 12.83 10.58 4.21
N LEU A 579 13.00 10.62 2.89
CA LEU A 579 13.99 9.88 2.14
C LEU A 579 14.80 10.89 1.33
N GLU A 580 16.11 10.89 1.52
CA GLU A 580 17.08 11.49 0.62
C GLU A 580 17.74 10.36 -0.18
N TYR A 581 17.75 10.44 -1.51
CA TYR A 581 18.47 9.46 -2.32
C TYR A 581 19.14 10.07 -3.54
N LYS A 582 20.27 9.47 -3.91
CA LYS A 582 20.96 9.77 -5.16
C LYS A 582 20.81 8.56 -6.10
N PRO A 583 20.31 8.74 -7.32
CA PRO A 583 20.23 7.68 -8.33
C PRO A 583 21.60 7.17 -8.79
N GLY A 584 21.62 5.96 -9.32
CA GLY A 584 22.77 5.40 -10.04
C GLY A 584 23.63 4.46 -9.21
N SER A 585 24.74 4.01 -9.80
CA SER A 585 25.66 3.03 -9.21
C SER A 585 26.52 3.61 -8.08
N ASP A 586 26.77 4.92 -8.08
CA ASP A 586 27.45 5.68 -7.02
C ASP A 586 26.44 6.43 -6.12
N GLY A 587 25.19 5.97 -6.16
CA GLY A 587 24.06 6.51 -5.41
C GLY A 587 24.04 6.08 -3.94
N TYR A 588 23.08 6.60 -3.20
CA TYR A 588 22.84 6.26 -1.79
C TYR A 588 21.36 6.47 -1.45
N ALA A 589 20.95 5.98 -0.27
CA ALA A 589 19.67 6.34 0.34
C ALA A 589 19.85 6.63 1.83
N ALA A 590 19.20 7.68 2.33
CA ALA A 590 19.30 8.16 3.70
C ALA A 590 17.91 8.54 4.20
N TRP A 591 17.55 8.07 5.39
CA TRP A 591 16.22 8.26 5.94
C TRP A 591 16.22 9.10 7.21
N THR A 592 15.12 9.81 7.42
CA THR A 592 14.75 10.35 8.73
C THR A 592 13.44 9.73 9.22
N SER A 593 13.30 9.65 10.54
CA SER A 593 12.07 9.26 11.22
C SER A 593 11.80 10.27 12.34
N ALA A 594 10.60 10.84 12.35
CA ALA A 594 10.19 11.89 13.28
C ALA A 594 11.21 13.05 13.37
N GLY A 595 11.65 13.54 12.20
CA GLY A 595 12.61 14.65 12.07
C GLY A 595 14.04 14.33 12.49
N LYS A 596 14.38 13.07 12.79
CA LYS A 596 15.72 12.64 13.21
C LYS A 596 16.31 11.64 12.23
N ARG A 597 17.62 11.73 11.97
CA ARG A 597 18.36 10.76 11.15
C ARG A 597 18.12 9.35 11.66
N ALA A 598 17.73 8.45 10.76
CA ALA A 598 17.31 7.10 11.11
C ALA A 598 18.43 6.11 10.75
N TRP A 599 18.64 5.92 9.46
CA TRP A 599 19.66 5.04 8.91
C TRP A 599 20.00 5.42 7.47
N GLU A 600 21.09 4.87 6.94
CA GLU A 600 21.63 5.16 5.60
C GLU A 600 22.11 3.87 4.93
N LEU A 601 21.90 3.76 3.62
CA LEU A 601 22.48 2.76 2.72
C LEU A 601 23.51 3.42 1.82
N TYR A 602 24.67 2.79 1.69
CA TYR A 602 25.79 3.26 0.89
C TYR A 602 25.84 2.53 -0.48
N PRO A 603 26.56 3.09 -1.49
CA PRO A 603 26.74 2.46 -2.80
C PRO A 603 27.14 0.98 -2.72
N GLU A 604 27.95 0.63 -1.71
CA GLU A 604 28.48 -0.71 -1.48
C GLU A 604 27.39 -1.76 -1.23
N ALA A 605 26.20 -1.37 -0.75
CA ALA A 605 25.06 -2.29 -0.60
C ALA A 605 24.55 -2.83 -1.96
N MET A 606 24.76 -2.06 -3.04
CA MET A 606 24.31 -2.39 -4.40
C MET A 606 25.39 -3.10 -5.24
N ARG A 607 26.52 -3.48 -4.65
CA ARG A 607 27.64 -4.11 -5.38
C ARG A 607 27.27 -5.43 -6.07
N ALA A 608 28.12 -5.84 -7.01
CA ALA A 608 28.03 -7.14 -7.66
C ALA A 608 28.16 -8.29 -6.66
N ASP A 609 27.50 -9.41 -6.93
CA ASP A 609 27.60 -10.64 -6.14
C ASP A 609 27.97 -11.82 -7.05
N ASP A 610 29.26 -12.14 -7.03
CA ASP A 610 29.84 -13.20 -7.86
C ASP A 610 29.31 -14.60 -7.50
N ARG A 611 28.75 -14.80 -6.29
CA ARG A 611 28.18 -16.10 -5.88
C ARG A 611 26.92 -16.45 -6.68
N VAL A 612 26.24 -15.43 -7.19
CA VAL A 612 25.03 -15.55 -8.02
C VAL A 612 25.19 -14.88 -9.38
N ASN A 613 26.43 -14.57 -9.77
CA ASN A 613 26.82 -13.95 -11.05
C ASN A 613 25.96 -12.74 -11.47
N VAL A 614 25.56 -11.91 -10.51
CA VAL A 614 24.86 -10.65 -10.80
C VAL A 614 25.80 -9.46 -10.68
N SER A 615 25.71 -8.56 -11.65
CA SER A 615 26.43 -7.29 -11.64
C SER A 615 25.91 -6.38 -10.53
N ALA A 616 26.62 -5.27 -10.32
CA ALA A 616 26.14 -4.23 -9.41
C ALA A 616 24.75 -3.74 -9.86
N ARG A 617 23.85 -3.65 -8.88
CA ARG A 617 22.57 -2.97 -9.02
C ARG A 617 22.80 -1.47 -8.87
N GLN A 618 21.73 -0.70 -8.99
CA GLN A 618 21.81 0.75 -8.81
C GLN A 618 20.72 1.24 -7.86
N PHE A 619 20.97 2.37 -7.20
CA PHE A 619 19.86 3.11 -6.64
C PHE A 619 18.94 3.57 -7.78
N PRO A 620 17.61 3.52 -7.60
CA PRO A 620 16.64 3.77 -8.65
C PRO A 620 16.94 5.03 -9.46
N SER A 621 17.12 4.84 -10.77
CA SER A 621 17.31 5.94 -11.73
C SER A 621 16.09 6.25 -12.58
N GLU A 622 15.05 5.44 -12.44
CA GLU A 622 13.73 5.67 -13.03
C GLU A 622 13.09 6.96 -12.48
N PRO A 623 12.28 7.66 -13.28
CA PRO A 623 11.34 8.64 -12.74
C PRO A 623 10.43 7.98 -11.71
N MET A 624 10.47 8.45 -10.48
CA MET A 624 9.71 7.91 -9.35
C MET A 624 8.48 8.77 -9.08
N TYR A 625 7.32 8.14 -8.82
CA TYR A 625 6.10 8.81 -8.37
C TYR A 625 5.81 8.49 -6.90
N ILE A 626 5.01 9.34 -6.25
CA ILE A 626 4.68 9.28 -4.84
C ILE A 626 3.40 8.48 -4.61
N ILE A 627 3.37 7.69 -3.54
CA ILE A 627 2.19 6.94 -3.09
C ILE A 627 1.97 7.18 -1.59
N PHE A 628 0.72 7.45 -1.23
CA PHE A 628 0.21 7.40 0.14
C PHE A 628 -0.95 6.41 0.20
N ASN A 629 -0.93 5.47 1.15
CA ASN A 629 -2.05 4.58 1.36
C ASN A 629 -2.27 4.26 2.83
N LEU A 630 -3.51 3.88 3.14
CA LEU A 630 -3.89 3.26 4.40
C LEU A 630 -4.70 2.01 4.08
N GLY A 631 -4.10 0.84 4.31
CA GLY A 631 -4.75 -0.45 4.13
C GLY A 631 -4.85 -1.30 5.39
N ILE A 632 -5.45 -2.48 5.24
CA ILE A 632 -5.53 -3.50 6.29
C ILE A 632 -5.38 -4.89 5.65
N SER A 633 -4.37 -5.64 6.09
CA SER A 633 -4.10 -6.97 5.56
C SER A 633 -3.28 -7.82 6.52
N ASN A 634 -3.58 -9.12 6.55
CA ASN A 634 -2.81 -10.12 7.28
C ASN A 634 -1.41 -10.37 6.69
N ASN A 635 -1.13 -9.90 5.47
CA ASN A 635 0.18 -10.06 4.85
C ASN A 635 1.21 -9.03 5.34
N PHE A 636 0.76 -7.93 5.95
CA PHE A 636 1.65 -6.96 6.62
C PHE A 636 1.76 -7.18 8.12
N GLY A 637 0.72 -7.74 8.74
CA GLY A 637 0.76 -8.10 10.15
C GLY A 637 -0.56 -8.69 10.61
N SER A 638 -0.53 -9.36 11.76
CA SER A 638 -1.75 -9.88 12.37
C SER A 638 -2.70 -8.74 12.73
N VAL A 639 -3.94 -8.82 12.23
CA VAL A 639 -4.98 -7.84 12.54
C VAL A 639 -5.66 -8.18 13.86
N GLU A 640 -5.63 -7.25 14.82
CA GLU A 640 -6.33 -7.38 16.11
C GLU A 640 -7.73 -6.75 16.05
N TRP A 641 -8.67 -7.44 15.38
CA TRP A 641 -10.03 -6.96 15.14
C TRP A 641 -10.77 -6.46 16.39
N ASP A 642 -10.69 -7.20 17.50
CA ASP A 642 -11.38 -6.84 18.75
C ASP A 642 -10.90 -5.49 19.31
N LYS A 643 -9.63 -5.15 19.11
CA LYS A 643 -9.08 -3.86 19.55
C LYS A 643 -9.31 -2.73 18.54
N LEU A 644 -9.57 -3.08 17.28
CA LEU A 644 -9.91 -2.11 16.24
C LEU A 644 -11.42 -1.78 16.21
N ALA A 645 -12.27 -2.64 16.77
CA ALA A 645 -13.73 -2.58 16.64
C ALA A 645 -14.35 -1.22 17.04
N ASP A 646 -13.85 -0.62 18.13
CA ASP A 646 -14.38 0.64 18.66
C ASP A 646 -13.72 1.89 18.04
N GLY A 647 -12.73 1.70 17.16
CA GLY A 647 -11.89 2.79 16.68
C GLY A 647 -12.26 3.35 15.30
N TRP A 648 -13.23 2.77 14.60
CA TRP A 648 -13.59 3.18 13.24
C TRP A 648 -14.31 4.54 13.18
N PRO A 649 -14.09 5.37 12.14
CA PRO A 649 -13.11 5.21 11.06
C PRO A 649 -11.68 5.59 11.49
N TYR A 650 -10.68 5.07 10.77
CA TYR A 650 -9.27 5.43 10.94
C TYR A 650 -8.81 6.33 9.80
N GLU A 651 -7.94 7.30 10.10
CA GLU A 651 -7.44 8.24 9.09
C GLU A 651 -5.93 8.43 9.25
N MET A 652 -5.19 8.21 8.17
CA MET A 652 -3.83 8.75 8.04
C MET A 652 -3.97 10.18 7.52
N SER A 653 -3.33 11.12 8.20
CA SER A 653 -3.38 12.54 7.80
C SER A 653 -2.01 13.00 7.32
N VAL A 654 -1.96 13.70 6.19
CA VAL A 654 -0.74 14.31 5.64
C VAL A 654 -0.96 15.81 5.55
N ASP A 655 -0.25 16.55 6.40
CA ASP A 655 -0.31 18.02 6.48
C ASP A 655 0.30 18.63 5.21
N TRP A 656 1.48 18.17 4.82
CA TRP A 656 2.10 18.57 3.56
C TRP A 656 3.08 17.51 3.05
N VAL A 657 3.39 17.58 1.76
CA VAL A 657 4.47 16.83 1.10
C VAL A 657 5.31 17.77 0.25
N ARG A 658 6.64 17.61 0.30
CA ARG A 658 7.60 18.46 -0.39
C ARG A 658 8.73 17.63 -1.00
N VAL A 659 9.19 18.05 -2.18
CA VAL A 659 10.33 17.45 -2.89
C VAL A 659 11.38 18.51 -3.16
N TYR A 660 12.63 18.18 -2.84
CA TYR A 660 13.80 19.03 -3.00
C TYR A 660 14.82 18.34 -3.89
N GLN A 661 15.53 19.11 -4.72
CA GLN A 661 16.59 18.62 -5.60
C GLN A 661 17.92 19.28 -5.29
N ASP A 662 18.98 18.54 -5.53
CA ASP A 662 20.35 19.04 -5.42
C ASP A 662 20.60 20.05 -6.55
N PRO A 663 20.89 21.33 -6.27
CA PRO A 663 21.10 22.34 -7.30
C PRO A 663 22.20 21.99 -8.31
N ASP A 664 23.18 21.15 -7.93
CA ASP A 664 24.25 20.74 -8.82
C ASP A 664 23.84 19.59 -9.77
N LEU A 665 22.74 18.89 -9.45
CA LEU A 665 22.19 17.76 -10.22
C LEU A 665 20.86 18.10 -10.90
N MET A 666 20.34 19.32 -10.69
CA MET A 666 19.13 19.81 -11.33
C MET A 666 19.37 20.08 -12.82
N ASP A 667 18.86 19.20 -13.66
CA ASP A 667 18.77 19.39 -15.11
C ASP A 667 17.31 19.39 -15.60
N GLU A 668 17.10 19.51 -16.91
CA GLU A 668 15.76 19.47 -17.53
C GLU A 668 15.03 18.11 -17.38
N ASP A 669 15.74 17.06 -16.94
CA ASP A 669 15.25 15.70 -16.79
C ASP A 669 15.16 15.25 -15.31
N SER A 670 15.44 16.15 -14.36
CA SER A 670 15.31 15.92 -12.91
C SER A 670 13.85 15.77 -12.46
N ILE A 671 12.94 16.46 -13.16
CA ILE A 671 11.49 16.40 -12.97
C ILE A 671 10.81 15.97 -14.27
N GLY A 672 9.78 15.15 -14.15
CA GLY A 672 8.98 14.65 -15.26
C GLY A 672 9.01 13.14 -15.34
N CYS A 673 7.89 12.57 -15.80
CA CYS A 673 7.71 11.13 -15.90
C CYS A 673 8.31 10.51 -17.17
N ASP A 674 8.64 11.34 -18.17
CA ASP A 674 9.12 10.96 -19.50
C ASP A 674 10.32 11.82 -19.88
N THR A 675 11.52 11.24 -19.94
CA THR A 675 12.79 11.94 -20.22
C THR A 675 13.54 11.23 -21.36
N PRO A 676 14.50 11.85 -22.08
CA PRO A 676 15.25 11.18 -23.15
C PRO A 676 16.08 10.01 -22.63
N GLY A 677 16.61 10.11 -21.40
CA GLY A 677 17.34 9.02 -20.76
C GLY A 677 16.44 7.91 -20.22
N TYR A 678 15.23 8.27 -19.80
CA TYR A 678 14.23 7.38 -19.20
C TYR A 678 12.84 7.64 -19.79
N PRO A 679 12.61 7.34 -21.08
CA PRO A 679 11.31 7.56 -21.71
C PRO A 679 10.29 6.55 -21.18
N THR A 680 9.05 6.95 -21.02
CA THR A 680 7.95 6.11 -20.52
C THR A 680 6.66 6.33 -21.30
N LYS A 681 6.44 7.53 -21.83
CA LYS A 681 5.15 7.96 -22.40
C LYS A 681 4.69 7.05 -23.53
N ASP A 682 5.54 6.85 -24.54
CA ASP A 682 5.17 6.06 -25.72
C ASP A 682 4.93 4.58 -25.38
N TYR A 683 5.64 4.05 -24.38
CA TYR A 683 5.45 2.67 -23.94
C TYR A 683 4.14 2.51 -23.16
N ILE A 684 3.88 3.41 -22.20
CA ILE A 684 2.61 3.41 -21.43
C ILE A 684 1.42 3.55 -22.39
N GLU A 685 1.51 4.40 -23.41
CA GLU A 685 0.43 4.61 -24.37
C GLU A 685 0.18 3.37 -25.25
N ARG A 686 1.24 2.72 -25.76
CA ARG A 686 1.10 1.46 -26.51
C ARG A 686 0.47 0.33 -25.69
N HIS A 687 0.63 0.38 -24.36
CA HIS A 687 0.14 -0.64 -23.43
C HIS A 687 -0.93 -0.11 -22.48
N LYS A 688 -1.67 0.93 -22.89
CA LYS A 688 -2.57 1.68 -22.01
C LYS A 688 -3.52 0.81 -21.19
N GLU A 689 -4.07 -0.25 -21.81
CA GLU A 689 -4.97 -1.20 -21.16
C GLU A 689 -4.36 -1.80 -19.88
N ALA A 690 -3.08 -2.19 -19.90
CA ALA A 690 -2.41 -2.76 -18.74
C ALA A 690 -2.32 -1.75 -17.57
N TYR A 691 -2.26 -0.46 -17.87
CA TYR A 691 -2.15 0.63 -16.88
C TYR A 691 -3.52 1.18 -16.42
N THR A 692 -4.62 0.78 -17.05
CA THR A 692 -5.97 1.27 -16.73
C THR A 692 -6.94 0.14 -16.36
N ASN A 693 -6.53 -1.12 -16.45
CA ASN A 693 -7.35 -2.26 -16.06
C ASN A 693 -6.66 -3.07 -14.95
N ALA A 694 -7.08 -2.85 -13.71
CA ALA A 694 -6.52 -3.53 -12.53
C ALA A 694 -6.85 -5.05 -12.49
N ASN A 695 -7.85 -5.51 -13.27
CA ASN A 695 -8.18 -6.93 -13.36
C ASN A 695 -7.14 -7.73 -14.17
N LEU A 696 -6.26 -7.05 -14.92
CA LEU A 696 -5.13 -7.68 -15.61
C LEU A 696 -3.97 -7.80 -14.63
N THR A 697 -3.77 -9.00 -14.10
CA THR A 697 -2.79 -9.28 -13.05
C THR A 697 -1.45 -9.76 -13.60
N MET A 698 -1.42 -10.21 -14.86
CA MET A 698 -0.22 -10.76 -15.51
C MET A 698 0.04 -10.13 -16.89
N TRP A 699 1.31 -9.98 -17.25
CA TRP A 699 1.77 -9.66 -18.59
C TRP A 699 1.94 -10.93 -19.42
N GLY A 700 1.36 -10.94 -20.62
CA GLY A 700 1.17 -12.15 -21.40
C GLY A 700 -0.04 -12.93 -20.92
N TYR A 701 0.00 -14.25 -21.04
CA TYR A 701 -1.09 -15.18 -20.73
C TYR A 701 -2.40 -14.87 -21.48
N THR A 702 -3.39 -15.74 -21.32
CA THR A 702 -4.74 -15.52 -21.84
C THR A 702 -5.55 -14.60 -20.93
N ARG A 703 -6.61 -13.98 -21.44
CA ARG A 703 -7.48 -13.11 -20.62
C ARG A 703 -8.20 -13.91 -19.54
N GLU A 704 -8.53 -15.16 -19.82
CA GLU A 704 -9.16 -16.11 -18.91
C GLU A 704 -8.26 -16.44 -17.72
N GLU A 705 -6.94 -16.40 -17.92
CA GLU A 705 -5.95 -16.54 -16.85
C GLU A 705 -5.70 -15.22 -16.08
N GLY A 706 -6.34 -14.11 -16.46
CA GLY A 706 -6.07 -12.77 -15.90
C GLY A 706 -4.91 -12.03 -16.59
N GLY A 707 -4.52 -12.49 -17.78
CA GLY A 707 -3.41 -11.95 -18.57
C GLY A 707 -3.77 -10.80 -19.49
N TYR A 708 -2.85 -9.85 -19.62
CA TYR A 708 -2.78 -8.89 -20.73
C TYR A 708 -2.01 -9.57 -21.88
N PRO A 709 -2.67 -10.01 -22.98
CA PRO A 709 -2.11 -10.94 -23.97
C PRO A 709 -1.06 -10.31 -24.91
N ALA A 710 -0.01 -9.73 -24.33
CA ALA A 710 1.17 -9.20 -24.97
C ALA A 710 2.31 -10.22 -24.98
N GLN A 711 3.26 -10.03 -25.89
CA GLN A 711 4.45 -10.87 -25.96
C GLN A 711 5.53 -10.32 -25.03
N TRP A 712 6.27 -11.21 -24.36
CA TRP A 712 7.48 -10.85 -23.62
C TRP A 712 8.61 -10.47 -24.59
N PRO A 713 9.39 -9.40 -24.33
CA PRO A 713 10.54 -9.05 -25.16
C PRO A 713 11.57 -10.20 -25.21
N LYS A 714 12.22 -10.43 -26.35
CA LYS A 714 13.25 -11.49 -26.44
C LYS A 714 14.44 -11.11 -25.59
N ASN A 715 15.05 -12.09 -24.93
CA ASN A 715 16.27 -11.92 -24.15
C ASN A 715 17.43 -12.67 -24.83
N LYS A 716 18.54 -11.97 -25.09
CA LYS A 716 19.70 -12.56 -25.78
C LYS A 716 20.43 -13.66 -25.01
N LEU A 717 20.15 -13.82 -23.71
CA LEU A 717 20.72 -14.89 -22.86
C LEU A 717 19.95 -16.22 -22.96
N TYR A 718 18.72 -16.20 -23.48
CA TYR A 718 17.94 -17.42 -23.70
C TYR A 718 18.52 -18.26 -24.84
N SER A 719 18.14 -19.54 -24.89
CA SER A 719 18.76 -20.57 -25.74
C SER A 719 18.81 -20.24 -27.23
N LYS A 720 17.76 -19.60 -27.78
CA LYS A 720 17.77 -19.06 -29.16
C LYS A 720 17.94 -17.54 -29.24
N GLY A 721 18.15 -16.87 -28.11
CA GLY A 721 18.37 -15.44 -28.01
C GLY A 721 17.39 -14.63 -28.88
N CYS A 722 17.94 -13.83 -29.79
CA CYS A 722 17.16 -12.95 -30.66
C CYS A 722 16.50 -13.65 -31.86
N ASP A 723 16.87 -14.90 -32.13
CA ASP A 723 16.40 -15.69 -33.27
C ASP A 723 15.18 -16.55 -32.93
N THR A 724 14.66 -16.47 -31.69
CA THR A 724 13.45 -17.20 -31.32
C THR A 724 12.25 -16.80 -32.18
N THR A 725 11.48 -17.81 -32.60
CA THR A 725 10.19 -17.69 -33.28
C THR A 725 9.07 -18.34 -32.47
N ALA A 726 9.38 -18.80 -31.25
CA ALA A 726 8.42 -19.42 -30.35
C ALA A 726 7.45 -18.38 -29.77
N ASP A 727 6.33 -18.85 -29.24
CA ASP A 727 5.37 -17.98 -28.54
C ASP A 727 5.98 -17.47 -27.24
N ARG A 728 5.94 -16.15 -27.04
CA ARG A 728 6.45 -15.45 -25.87
C ARG A 728 5.31 -14.91 -25.01
N SER A 729 4.14 -15.54 -25.07
CA SER A 729 3.00 -15.21 -24.20
C SER A 729 3.29 -15.51 -22.73
N ARG A 730 4.35 -16.26 -22.40
CA ARG A 730 4.77 -16.59 -21.04
C ARG A 730 6.19 -16.09 -20.77
N PRO A 731 6.51 -15.73 -19.51
CA PRO A 731 7.87 -15.37 -19.12
C PRO A 731 8.83 -16.56 -19.24
N GLY A 732 10.13 -16.27 -19.32
CA GLY A 732 11.18 -17.27 -19.44
C GLY A 732 11.62 -17.56 -20.87
N ASP A 733 12.42 -18.62 -21.02
CA ASP A 733 12.93 -19.07 -22.33
C ASP A 733 11.82 -19.83 -23.08
N PRO A 734 11.27 -19.27 -24.18
CA PRO A 734 10.16 -19.89 -24.89
C PRO A 734 10.59 -21.16 -25.66
N ASP A 735 11.89 -21.38 -25.86
CA ASP A 735 12.46 -22.53 -26.55
C ASP A 735 12.93 -23.64 -25.59
N GLN A 736 12.81 -23.41 -24.27
CA GLN A 736 13.02 -24.41 -23.21
C GLN A 736 11.79 -24.48 -22.29
N PRO A 737 10.61 -24.88 -22.80
CA PRO A 737 9.45 -25.06 -21.97
C PRO A 737 9.66 -26.29 -21.07
N GLU A 738 9.83 -26.04 -19.76
CA GLU A 738 9.99 -26.98 -18.64
C GLU A 738 11.45 -27.43 -18.37
N VAL A 739 12.01 -27.23 -17.15
CA VAL A 739 11.65 -27.88 -15.89
C VAL A 739 12.22 -27.14 -14.64
N LEU A 740 11.41 -27.09 -13.54
CA LEU A 740 11.72 -26.93 -12.08
C LEU A 740 11.99 -25.54 -11.44
N ALA A 741 11.01 -24.64 -11.51
CA ALA A 741 10.28 -24.20 -10.32
C ALA A 741 8.89 -23.73 -10.77
N PRO A 742 7.77 -24.16 -10.13
CA PRO A 742 6.47 -23.63 -10.49
C PRO A 742 6.47 -22.12 -10.32
N ILE A 743 5.96 -21.38 -11.31
CA ILE A 743 5.68 -19.95 -11.15
C ILE A 743 4.66 -19.86 -10.02
N ILE A 744 5.08 -19.29 -8.90
CA ILE A 744 4.16 -18.90 -7.84
C ILE A 744 3.65 -17.52 -8.28
N ALA A 745 2.39 -17.44 -8.70
CA ALA A 745 1.75 -16.15 -8.93
C ALA A 745 1.95 -15.30 -7.68
N SER A 746 2.19 -13.99 -7.81
CA SER A 746 2.39 -13.11 -6.65
C SER A 746 1.24 -13.25 -5.63
N SER A 747 0.02 -13.54 -6.10
CA SER A 747 -1.15 -13.83 -5.29
C SER A 747 -1.04 -15.09 -4.42
N SER A 748 -0.30 -16.10 -4.89
CA SER A 748 -0.02 -17.35 -4.16
C SER A 748 1.13 -17.22 -3.15
N VAL A 749 1.97 -16.18 -3.24
CA VAL A 749 2.91 -15.81 -2.18
C VAL A 749 2.16 -15.18 -0.99
N THR A 750 1.00 -14.58 -1.27
CA THR A 750 0.18 -13.84 -0.30
C THR A 750 -0.99 -14.62 0.30
N LEU A 751 -1.15 -15.90 -0.05
CA LEU A 751 -2.11 -16.79 0.59
C LEU A 751 -1.48 -17.41 1.84
N GLY A 752 -1.46 -16.66 2.92
CA GLY A 752 -1.54 -17.24 4.26
C GLY A 752 -2.91 -17.93 4.36
N VAL A 753 -2.95 -19.24 4.14
CA VAL A 753 -4.20 -20.01 4.03
C VAL A 753 -5.01 -19.96 5.33
N TYR A 754 -5.91 -18.98 5.46
CA TYR A 754 -7.05 -18.98 6.37
C TYR A 754 -8.21 -18.21 5.74
N SER A 755 -9.26 -18.94 5.35
CA SER A 755 -10.54 -18.34 4.96
C SER A 755 -11.38 -18.09 6.20
N TRP A 756 -12.01 -16.92 6.25
CA TRP A 756 -12.91 -16.49 7.32
C TRP A 756 -14.31 -16.36 6.73
N SER A 757 -15.30 -16.96 7.38
CA SER A 757 -16.71 -16.74 7.05
C SER A 757 -17.37 -15.92 8.14
N ALA A 758 -18.02 -14.83 7.75
CA ALA A 758 -18.86 -14.05 8.63
C ALA A 758 -20.32 -14.49 8.47
N SER A 759 -20.96 -14.90 9.56
CA SER A 759 -22.39 -15.23 9.58
C SER A 759 -23.06 -14.47 10.72
N ARG A 760 -24.31 -14.06 10.54
CA ARG A 760 -25.11 -13.52 11.64
C ARG A 760 -25.81 -14.65 12.36
N ASN A 761 -25.64 -14.72 13.68
CA ASN A 761 -26.43 -15.63 14.50
C ASN A 761 -27.87 -15.11 14.63
N GLY A 762 -28.78 -15.97 15.09
CA GLY A 762 -30.23 -15.67 15.18
C GLY A 762 -30.63 -14.50 16.09
N GLY A 763 -29.67 -13.79 16.70
CA GLY A 763 -29.86 -12.53 17.43
C GLY A 763 -29.34 -11.27 16.69
N GLY A 764 -28.85 -11.40 15.46
CA GLY A 764 -28.34 -10.27 14.65
C GLY A 764 -26.87 -9.91 14.86
N GLU A 765 -26.19 -10.56 15.80
CA GLU A 765 -24.77 -10.41 16.11
C GLU A 765 -23.89 -11.08 15.05
N LEU A 766 -22.84 -10.37 14.60
CA LEU A 766 -21.90 -10.85 13.59
C LEU A 766 -20.91 -11.82 14.24
N VAL A 767 -20.87 -13.06 13.78
CA VAL A 767 -19.93 -14.08 14.25
C VAL A 767 -18.97 -14.42 13.12
N ILE A 768 -17.69 -14.17 13.37
CA ILE A 768 -16.58 -14.44 12.46
C ILE A 768 -15.95 -15.77 12.88
N THR A 769 -15.96 -16.77 12.00
CA THR A 769 -15.40 -18.10 12.28
C THR A 769 -14.22 -18.43 11.36
N LYS A 770 -13.16 -18.97 11.97
CA LYS A 770 -11.95 -19.45 11.30
C LYS A 770 -12.25 -20.81 10.65
N GLN A 771 -12.14 -20.93 9.34
CA GLN A 771 -12.20 -22.23 8.68
C GLN A 771 -10.79 -22.81 8.57
N THR A 772 -10.57 -24.00 9.12
CA THR A 772 -9.42 -24.84 8.76
C THR A 772 -9.71 -25.59 7.47
N PRO A 773 -8.73 -25.77 6.56
CA PRO A 773 -8.96 -26.48 5.31
C PRO A 773 -9.44 -27.91 5.55
N ILE A 774 -10.49 -28.32 4.82
CA ILE A 774 -10.89 -29.72 4.71
C ILE A 774 -9.89 -30.41 3.77
N PRO A 775 -9.20 -31.49 4.17
CA PRO A 775 -8.28 -32.20 3.29
C PRO A 775 -9.09 -33.05 2.29
N GLY A 776 -9.00 -32.74 1.00
CA GLY A 776 -9.61 -33.56 -0.03
C GLY A 776 -9.51 -33.01 -1.45
N GLU A 777 -8.36 -33.25 -2.10
CA GLU A 777 -8.25 -33.83 -3.46
C GLU A 777 -6.76 -34.04 -3.76
N GLU A 778 -6.22 -35.16 -3.28
CA GLU A 778 -4.90 -35.66 -3.66
C GLU A 778 -4.93 -36.16 -5.10
N GLY A 779 -4.17 -35.51 -5.98
CA GLY A 779 -4.09 -35.90 -7.39
C GLY A 779 -2.82 -35.43 -8.09
N ALA A 780 -1.64 -35.57 -7.46
CA ALA A 780 -0.32 -35.73 -8.13
C ALA A 780 0.83 -35.66 -7.11
N ARG A 781 0.98 -36.67 -6.25
CA ARG A 781 2.28 -36.95 -5.62
C ARG A 781 3.09 -37.79 -6.59
N SER A 782 3.98 -37.16 -7.36
CA SER A 782 4.98 -37.89 -8.13
C SER A 782 6.10 -38.36 -7.19
N THR A 783 6.37 -39.65 -7.32
CA THR A 783 7.34 -40.46 -6.60
C THR A 783 8.78 -40.03 -6.86
N LEU A 784 9.47 -39.55 -5.83
CA LEU A 784 10.93 -39.55 -5.76
C LEU A 784 11.36 -39.92 -4.34
N HIS A 785 11.83 -41.18 -4.20
CA HIS A 785 12.66 -41.77 -3.14
C HIS A 785 12.15 -43.15 -2.67
N ALA A 786 12.49 -44.19 -3.43
CA ALA A 786 12.78 -45.52 -2.87
C ALA A 786 13.41 -46.41 -3.96
N THR A 787 14.73 -46.35 -4.14
CA THR A 787 15.49 -47.47 -4.73
C THR A 787 16.96 -47.37 -4.36
N GLN A 788 17.27 -47.63 -3.09
CA GLN A 788 18.53 -48.26 -2.72
C GLN A 788 18.25 -49.38 -1.72
N ASN A 789 18.82 -50.55 -2.03
CA ASN A 789 18.98 -51.74 -1.19
C ASN A 789 17.76 -52.64 -0.93
N ALA A 790 17.57 -53.62 -1.83
CA ALA A 790 17.26 -55.00 -1.44
C ALA A 790 17.68 -56.00 -2.53
N LYS A 791 18.92 -56.50 -2.45
CA LYS A 791 19.35 -57.76 -3.09
C LYS A 791 19.03 -58.90 -2.12
N ARG A 792 18.12 -59.81 -2.52
CA ARG A 792 18.27 -61.29 -2.52
C ARG A 792 16.94 -62.03 -2.25
N SER A 793 16.66 -62.94 -3.20
CA SER A 793 16.00 -64.24 -3.03
C SER A 793 14.50 -64.26 -2.73
N MET A 794 13.67 -64.60 -3.73
CA MET A 794 13.07 -65.95 -3.84
C MET A 794 12.25 -66.10 -5.16
N VAL A 795 12.69 -67.10 -5.95
CA VAL A 795 11.89 -68.12 -6.69
C VAL A 795 10.79 -67.69 -7.69
N ARG A 796 11.18 -67.74 -8.98
CA ARG A 796 10.54 -68.37 -10.16
C ARG A 796 9.06 -68.81 -10.05
N ALA A 797 8.21 -68.28 -10.94
CA ALA A 797 7.13 -69.04 -11.57
C ALA A 797 6.82 -68.47 -12.97
N VAL A 798 7.03 -69.29 -13.99
CA VAL A 798 6.59 -69.10 -15.38
C VAL A 798 5.29 -69.91 -15.54
N PRO A 799 4.23 -69.39 -16.18
CA PRO A 799 3.06 -70.18 -16.47
C PRO A 799 3.18 -70.89 -17.82
N THR A 800 2.92 -72.20 -17.84
CA THR A 800 2.48 -72.96 -19.02
C THR A 800 1.29 -73.82 -18.60
N PRO A 801 0.39 -74.19 -19.53
CA PRO A 801 -1.04 -74.31 -19.26
C PRO A 801 -1.46 -75.63 -18.58
N THR A 802 -2.59 -75.53 -17.88
CA THR A 802 -3.49 -76.51 -17.22
C THR A 802 -3.63 -77.88 -17.90
N PRO A 803 -4.02 -78.97 -17.19
CA PRO A 803 -4.87 -79.04 -15.98
C PRO A 803 -4.18 -79.38 -14.67
#